data_AF-A0AB34K4N7-F1
#
_entry.id   AF-A0AB34K4N7-F1
#
_cell.length_a   1.000
_cell.length_b   1.000
_cell.length_c   1.000
_cell.angle_alpha   90.00
_cell.angle_beta   90.00
_cell.angle_gamma   90.00
#
_symmetry.space_group_name_H-M   'P 1'
#
loop_
_entity.id
_entity.type
_entity.pdbx_description
1 polymer ?
#
loop_
_entity_poly.entity_id
_entity_poly.type
_entity_poly.pdbx_seq_one_letter_code
_entity_poly.pdbx_strand_id
1 'polypeptide(L)'
;MTDGSAVSKRHPGESQKGMCPAATPAPPMEYGVGMSQDDFMKKDECLIVNYNDEITGYDNKYNVHKFVRGQPKGIVHRAFSVMLFDAEGKLLLQQRAAEKITFPQVWTNTCCSHPLYGQTPSEVDAPGVDPVGVKRAAVRKLRHELGIKAGALSVDRFKYMGRVHYWAADCLTHGPAAPWGEHEIDYLLLYQLQPGEVLELDPHPEEVMAVDWVTAEELQARMADPALGFPLWSPWFRVIVREKLLNWWNDLDATWKLPPEENIFRFDAFPEHVKADGSHAGKSATELGDIGSAERELQWASEERRALCLRMEVQARRRDLSRSASGGVKQGAYGKVIAHKHSKIDQLMRFSEVSAALYLKFIPGAMKNNLKTAGDDDLKFCDEKLGQVSRSFAAVIRQLPSELAKDILVFYLVLRALDTIEDDMEAFKDSPKAKCEHLKAFGEKYLGDESWTMDGVGEGSEKELLQNFNIVSRFFNRLPKGSQDVIRDITIKMGHGMASYVTVDLGQGTVDMAAYARYCHMVAGLVGEGLTRAFISRKLESEDIAGQGEMVWPFCKKPKECDGKTLGLANSMGLFLQKTNIIRDYLEDYVDARAFWPQEAWKKFARTSELGELARPTAFGAGLERYPFAFDANSDPQGASIVGKGARTSSVNCLNFLVADALELVPDALAYLGNLKTPEVFQFCAIPQVMAIATLESCFDNPQVFTGVVKIRKGLAARLMIDSADQNGVHFWFNKLAKRIITRTPPDDPSKTKIVAAAERIIELTDVKARLWKTSFLASHGVIAILALMLACIVAFLLAR
;
A
#
# COMPACT_ATOMS: atom_id res chain seq x y z
N MET A 1 13.24 -25.12 -77.47
CA MET A 1 14.55 -25.78 -77.49
C MET A 1 14.70 -26.57 -76.21
N THR A 2 14.69 -27.91 -76.34
CA THR A 2 15.35 -28.96 -75.52
C THR A 2 15.31 -28.82 -74.00
N ASP A 3 15.04 -29.80 -73.17
CA ASP A 3 14.78 -31.26 -73.22
C ASP A 3 14.44 -31.56 -71.74
N GLY A 4 13.53 -32.45 -71.35
CA GLY A 4 13.78 -33.88 -71.35
C GLY A 4 13.05 -34.54 -70.17
N SER A 5 12.28 -35.56 -70.52
CA SER A 5 11.75 -36.71 -69.76
C SER A 5 12.61 -37.20 -68.56
N ALA A 6 12.18 -37.98 -67.54
CA ALA A 6 11.05 -38.89 -67.34
C ALA A 6 11.09 -39.53 -65.92
N VAL A 7 9.92 -39.95 -65.42
CA VAL A 7 9.61 -41.24 -64.74
C VAL A 7 10.03 -41.55 -63.27
N SER A 8 8.97 -41.68 -62.45
CA SER A 8 8.63 -42.65 -61.37
C SER A 8 9.55 -42.95 -60.18
N LYS A 9 8.99 -42.88 -58.95
CA LYS A 9 8.42 -44.01 -58.17
C LYS A 9 8.00 -43.52 -56.77
N ARG A 10 6.91 -44.09 -56.24
CA ARG A 10 6.46 -43.91 -54.84
C ARG A 10 7.31 -44.77 -53.90
N HIS A 11 7.67 -44.23 -52.73
CA HIS A 11 7.63 -44.94 -51.44
C HIS A 11 7.33 -43.95 -50.30
N PRO A 12 6.59 -44.37 -49.25
CA PRO A 12 6.12 -43.49 -48.18
C PRO A 12 7.06 -43.48 -46.98
N GLY A 13 7.15 -42.35 -46.30
CA GLY A 13 7.74 -42.25 -44.96
C GLY A 13 8.80 -41.16 -44.86
N GLU A 14 8.41 -40.01 -44.32
CA GLU A 14 9.08 -39.30 -43.21
C GLU A 14 8.60 -37.85 -43.15
N SER A 15 8.26 -37.44 -41.93
CA SER A 15 7.73 -36.15 -41.54
C SER A 15 8.73 -35.00 -41.79
N GLN A 16 8.28 -33.92 -42.45
CA GLN A 16 8.93 -32.61 -42.33
C GLN A 16 7.92 -31.50 -42.02
N LYS A 17 8.32 -30.70 -41.04
CA LYS A 17 7.62 -29.59 -40.39
C LYS A 17 7.14 -28.56 -41.40
N GLY A 18 5.85 -28.21 -41.32
CA GLY A 18 5.27 -27.08 -42.05
C GLY A 18 5.81 -25.75 -41.52
N MET A 19 6.41 -24.98 -42.41
CA MET A 19 6.82 -23.59 -42.19
C MET A 19 5.56 -22.71 -42.21
N CYS A 20 5.29 -21.98 -41.13
CA CYS A 20 4.21 -20.98 -41.09
C CYS A 20 4.59 -19.76 -41.95
N PRO A 21 3.64 -19.12 -42.65
CA PRO A 21 3.90 -17.91 -43.41
C PRO A 21 4.22 -16.75 -42.47
N ALA A 22 5.21 -15.93 -42.85
CA ALA A 22 5.59 -14.74 -42.10
C ALA A 22 4.38 -13.80 -41.95
N ALA A 23 4.04 -13.46 -40.71
CA ALA A 23 3.01 -12.49 -40.39
C ALA A 23 3.41 -11.11 -40.92
N THR A 24 2.51 -10.50 -41.68
CA THR A 24 2.60 -9.09 -42.05
C THR A 24 2.52 -8.25 -40.77
N PRO A 25 3.40 -7.25 -40.56
CA PRO A 25 3.33 -6.41 -39.37
C PRO A 25 2.01 -5.63 -39.35
N ALA A 26 1.35 -5.60 -38.20
CA ALA A 26 0.17 -4.78 -37.98
C ALA A 26 0.52 -3.29 -38.19
N PRO A 27 -0.41 -2.47 -38.71
CA PRO A 27 -0.17 -1.03 -38.85
C PRO A 27 0.11 -0.39 -37.48
N PRO A 28 0.97 0.64 -37.40
CA PRO A 28 1.27 1.32 -36.14
C PRO A 28 -0.02 1.91 -35.56
N MET A 29 -0.29 1.66 -34.27
CA MET A 29 -1.41 2.31 -33.57
C MET A 29 -1.22 3.83 -33.59
N GLU A 30 -2.29 4.56 -33.89
CA GLU A 30 -2.30 6.02 -33.94
C GLU A 30 -2.19 6.61 -32.53
N TYR A 31 -1.28 7.58 -32.33
CA TYR A 31 -1.00 8.21 -31.03
C TYR A 31 -2.27 8.90 -30.49
N GLY A 32 -2.61 8.62 -29.23
CA GLY A 32 -3.74 9.24 -28.54
C GLY A 32 -5.09 8.54 -28.68
N VAL A 33 -5.22 7.51 -29.55
CA VAL A 33 -6.51 6.81 -29.72
C VAL A 33 -6.91 6.09 -28.44
N GLY A 34 -8.01 6.55 -27.82
CA GLY A 34 -8.55 6.00 -26.57
C GLY A 34 -7.73 6.35 -25.33
N MET A 35 -6.84 7.34 -25.39
CA MET A 35 -6.08 7.83 -24.23
C MET A 35 -6.79 9.01 -23.59
N SER A 36 -6.99 8.95 -22.27
CA SER A 36 -7.46 10.08 -21.45
C SER A 36 -6.33 11.07 -21.13
N GLN A 37 -6.65 12.27 -20.62
CA GLN A 37 -5.63 13.19 -20.10
C GLN A 37 -4.74 12.56 -19.01
N ASP A 38 -5.30 11.70 -18.18
CA ASP A 38 -4.56 10.92 -17.17
C ASP A 38 -3.59 9.90 -17.80
N ASP A 39 -3.95 9.33 -18.96
CA ASP A 39 -3.09 8.42 -19.71
C ASP A 39 -1.88 9.17 -20.27
N PHE A 40 -2.09 10.36 -20.85
CA PHE A 40 -0.99 11.21 -21.31
C PHE A 40 -0.06 11.58 -20.17
N MET A 41 -0.59 11.92 -18.98
CA MET A 41 0.23 12.24 -17.80
C MET A 41 1.14 11.08 -17.37
N LYS A 42 0.70 9.83 -17.52
CA LYS A 42 1.44 8.65 -17.01
C LYS A 42 2.31 7.98 -18.07
N LYS A 43 1.93 8.06 -19.36
CA LYS A 43 2.57 7.33 -20.47
C LYS A 43 3.56 8.19 -21.27
N ASP A 44 3.34 9.50 -21.34
CA ASP A 44 4.26 10.39 -22.06
C ASP A 44 5.53 10.60 -21.22
N GLU A 45 6.65 10.03 -21.68
CA GLU A 45 7.97 10.15 -21.04
C GLU A 45 8.69 11.42 -21.55
N CYS A 46 8.65 12.50 -20.78
CA CYS A 46 9.29 13.78 -21.08
C CYS A 46 10.81 13.71 -20.89
N LEU A 47 11.55 14.43 -21.73
CA LEU A 47 13.01 14.52 -21.63
C LEU A 47 13.43 15.50 -20.54
N ILE A 48 14.10 15.00 -19.48
CA ILE A 48 14.65 15.82 -18.39
C ILE A 48 16.01 16.36 -18.81
N VAL A 49 16.22 17.66 -18.60
CA VAL A 49 17.44 18.35 -18.98
C VAL A 49 18.03 19.15 -17.83
N ASN A 50 19.33 19.45 -17.92
CA ASN A 50 19.92 20.50 -17.11
C ASN A 50 19.61 21.88 -17.72
N TYR A 51 20.10 22.94 -17.07
CA TYR A 51 19.88 24.31 -17.55
C TYR A 51 20.58 24.61 -18.88
N ASN A 52 21.57 23.81 -19.29
CA ASN A 52 22.26 23.91 -20.58
C ASN A 52 21.55 23.14 -21.70
N ASP A 53 20.35 22.61 -21.44
CA ASP A 53 19.60 21.79 -22.39
C ASP A 53 20.32 20.47 -22.76
N GLU A 54 21.11 19.93 -21.84
CA GLU A 54 21.71 18.61 -21.95
C GLU A 54 20.77 17.58 -21.29
N ILE A 55 20.50 16.49 -22.00
CA ILE A 55 19.62 15.43 -21.51
C ILE A 55 20.30 14.73 -20.34
N THR A 56 19.64 14.76 -19.18
CA THR A 56 20.09 14.08 -17.96
C THR A 56 19.26 12.84 -17.64
N GLY A 57 18.11 12.68 -18.31
CA GLY A 57 17.25 11.52 -18.19
C GLY A 57 15.89 11.75 -18.84
N TYR A 58 14.91 10.96 -18.42
CA TYR A 58 13.50 11.11 -18.80
C TYR A 58 12.62 10.67 -17.64
N ASP A 59 11.41 11.22 -17.55
CA ASP A 59 10.38 10.80 -16.61
C ASP A 59 8.99 11.15 -17.14
N ASN A 60 7.95 10.55 -16.60
CA ASN A 60 6.60 10.80 -17.10
C ASN A 60 6.15 12.24 -16.88
N LYS A 61 5.22 12.69 -17.73
CA LYS A 61 4.67 14.04 -17.74
C LYS A 61 4.12 14.46 -16.37
N TYR A 62 3.49 13.54 -15.63
CA TYR A 62 3.04 13.76 -14.27
C TYR A 62 4.16 14.20 -13.33
N ASN A 63 5.28 13.48 -13.30
CA ASN A 63 6.38 13.75 -12.38
C ASN A 63 7.07 15.07 -12.68
N VAL A 64 7.23 15.43 -13.97
CA VAL A 64 7.94 16.66 -14.34
C VAL A 64 7.11 17.93 -14.15
N HIS A 65 5.77 17.84 -14.21
CA HIS A 65 4.84 18.97 -13.99
C HIS A 65 4.37 19.10 -12.53
N LYS A 66 4.67 18.13 -11.67
CA LYS A 66 4.26 18.17 -10.25
C LYS A 66 5.26 18.94 -9.41
N PHE A 67 4.78 19.97 -8.72
CA PHE A 67 5.59 20.83 -7.87
C PHE A 67 5.57 20.29 -6.43
N VAL A 68 6.73 19.93 -5.90
CA VAL A 68 6.87 19.29 -4.58
C VAL A 68 7.71 20.12 -3.60
N ARG A 69 7.51 19.90 -2.29
CA ARG A 69 8.28 20.56 -1.24
C ARG A 69 9.75 20.07 -1.29
N GLY A 70 10.68 20.98 -1.60
CA GLY A 70 12.09 20.67 -1.86
C GLY A 70 12.49 20.79 -3.34
N GLN A 71 11.52 20.81 -4.26
CA GLN A 71 11.74 21.14 -5.67
C GLN A 71 10.70 22.15 -6.13
N PRO A 72 10.81 23.39 -5.66
CA PRO A 72 9.67 24.27 -5.67
C PRO A 72 9.31 24.78 -7.07
N LYS A 73 10.22 24.73 -8.05
CA LYS A 73 9.96 25.15 -9.43
C LYS A 73 9.68 23.97 -10.37
N GLY A 74 9.50 22.74 -9.88
CA GLY A 74 9.35 21.57 -10.77
C GLY A 74 10.65 21.10 -11.43
N ILE A 75 10.57 20.05 -12.24
CA ILE A 75 11.73 19.46 -12.95
C ILE A 75 11.93 20.16 -14.29
N VAL A 76 13.15 20.60 -14.58
CA VAL A 76 13.48 21.16 -15.90
C VAL A 76 13.39 20.06 -16.96
N HIS A 77 12.55 20.27 -17.97
CA HIS A 77 12.35 19.32 -19.07
C HIS A 77 12.19 20.05 -20.40
N ARG A 78 12.35 19.33 -21.52
CA ARG A 78 12.17 19.92 -22.86
C ARG A 78 10.70 20.03 -23.23
N ALA A 79 10.36 21.14 -23.88
CA ALA A 79 9.07 21.39 -24.51
C ALA A 79 9.26 22.03 -25.89
N PHE A 80 8.16 22.22 -26.62
CA PHE A 80 8.12 23.01 -27.85
C PHE A 80 6.85 23.84 -27.94
N SER A 81 6.95 24.96 -28.66
CA SER A 81 5.87 25.87 -29.00
C SER A 81 5.86 26.10 -30.51
N VAL A 82 4.73 25.75 -31.15
CA VAL A 82 4.49 25.96 -32.58
C VAL A 82 3.69 27.25 -32.81
N MET A 83 4.14 28.06 -33.75
CA MET A 83 3.39 29.17 -34.32
C MET A 83 3.17 28.92 -35.82
N LEU A 84 1.94 28.56 -36.17
CA LEU A 84 1.53 28.22 -37.54
C LEU A 84 0.76 29.39 -38.16
N PHE A 85 1.30 29.90 -39.27
CA PHE A 85 0.72 30.98 -40.05
C PHE A 85 0.02 30.45 -41.31
N ASP A 86 -1.09 31.10 -41.69
CA ASP A 86 -1.68 30.90 -43.01
C ASP A 86 -0.86 31.62 -44.09
N ALA A 87 -1.30 31.51 -45.35
CA ALA A 87 -0.61 32.14 -46.47
C ALA A 87 -0.66 33.67 -46.39
N GLU A 88 -1.65 34.23 -45.71
CA GLU A 88 -1.87 35.66 -45.48
C GLU A 88 -1.14 36.18 -44.23
N GLY A 89 -0.45 35.31 -43.48
CA GLY A 89 0.33 35.67 -42.30
C GLY A 89 -0.50 35.81 -41.02
N LYS A 90 -1.73 35.31 -40.94
CA LYS A 90 -2.48 35.19 -39.68
C LYS A 90 -2.00 33.97 -38.90
N LEU A 91 -1.95 34.06 -37.58
CA LEU A 91 -1.56 32.97 -36.69
C LEU A 91 -2.76 32.17 -36.25
N LEU A 92 -2.65 30.84 -36.30
CA LEU A 92 -3.60 29.94 -35.67
C LEU A 92 -3.36 29.87 -34.17
N LEU A 93 -4.36 30.28 -33.39
CA LEU A 93 -4.41 30.10 -31.95
C LEU A 93 -5.31 28.92 -31.58
N GLN A 94 -5.04 28.36 -30.41
CA GLN A 94 -5.96 27.42 -29.77
C GLN A 94 -6.29 27.86 -28.34
N GLN A 95 -7.52 27.58 -27.92
CA GLN A 95 -7.94 27.59 -26.54
C GLN A 95 -7.90 26.16 -26.00
N ARG A 96 -7.15 25.97 -24.93
CA ARG A 96 -6.97 24.67 -24.29
C ARG A 96 -8.30 24.18 -23.72
N ALA A 97 -8.61 22.90 -23.87
CA ALA A 97 -9.82 22.30 -23.32
C ALA A 97 -9.90 22.41 -21.78
N ALA A 98 -11.11 22.28 -21.24
CA ALA A 98 -11.36 22.38 -19.80
C ALA A 98 -10.83 21.17 -19.03
N GLU A 99 -10.67 20.04 -19.72
CA GLU A 99 -10.21 18.75 -19.22
C GLU A 99 -8.68 18.70 -19.02
N LYS A 100 -7.94 19.71 -19.51
CA LYS A 100 -6.48 19.80 -19.35
C LYS A 100 -6.10 19.94 -17.87
N ILE A 101 -5.12 19.15 -17.44
CA ILE A 101 -4.67 19.12 -16.04
C ILE A 101 -3.85 20.37 -15.66
N THR A 102 -3.03 20.87 -16.60
CA THR A 102 -2.25 22.11 -16.45
C THR A 102 -2.81 23.19 -17.36
N PHE A 103 -3.06 24.37 -16.78
CA PHE A 103 -3.54 25.57 -17.48
C PHE A 103 -4.75 25.28 -18.42
N PRO A 104 -5.88 24.76 -17.91
CA PRO A 104 -7.10 24.60 -18.72
C PRO A 104 -7.68 25.95 -19.14
N GLN A 105 -8.43 25.96 -20.26
CA GLN A 105 -9.23 27.09 -20.76
C GLN A 105 -8.46 28.36 -21.17
N VAL A 106 -7.14 28.39 -21.05
CA VAL A 106 -6.33 29.52 -21.54
C VAL A 106 -6.10 29.42 -23.05
N TRP A 107 -6.09 30.57 -23.71
CA TRP A 107 -5.61 30.76 -25.06
C TRP A 107 -4.09 30.71 -25.12
N THR A 108 -3.57 30.11 -26.19
CA THR A 108 -2.14 29.91 -26.42
C THR A 108 -1.83 29.89 -27.92
N ASN A 109 -0.54 29.85 -28.27
CA ASN A 109 -0.08 29.57 -29.64
C ASN A 109 -0.63 28.26 -30.20
N THR A 110 -0.41 28.01 -31.49
CA THR A 110 -1.02 26.90 -32.26
C THR A 110 -0.98 25.54 -31.56
N CYS A 111 0.16 25.13 -31.03
CA CYS A 111 0.32 23.85 -30.33
C CYS A 111 1.55 23.89 -29.42
N CYS A 112 1.43 23.33 -28.21
CA CYS A 112 2.54 23.17 -27.25
C CYS A 112 2.53 21.79 -26.64
N SER A 113 3.70 21.15 -26.60
CA SER A 113 3.86 19.85 -25.95
C SER A 113 5.34 19.52 -25.76
N HIS A 114 5.61 18.26 -25.48
CA HIS A 114 6.92 17.73 -25.18
C HIS A 114 7.40 16.78 -26.29
N PRO A 115 8.69 16.83 -26.69
CA PRO A 115 9.33 15.69 -27.33
C PRO A 115 9.42 14.52 -26.32
N LEU A 116 9.13 13.30 -26.78
CA LEU A 116 9.01 12.15 -25.89
C LEU A 116 10.10 11.10 -26.12
N TYR A 117 10.56 10.49 -25.03
CA TYR A 117 11.42 9.32 -25.07
C TYR A 117 10.65 8.09 -25.60
N GLY A 118 11.34 7.21 -26.33
CA GLY A 118 10.77 5.94 -26.82
C GLY A 118 9.89 6.03 -28.08
N GLN A 119 9.75 7.20 -28.69
CA GLN A 119 9.01 7.35 -29.95
C GLN A 119 9.79 6.77 -31.14
N THR A 120 9.04 6.28 -32.14
CA THR A 120 9.60 5.80 -33.42
C THR A 120 8.85 6.46 -34.57
N PRO A 121 9.52 7.29 -35.41
CA PRO A 121 10.92 7.71 -35.35
C PRO A 121 11.27 8.50 -34.07
N SER A 122 12.54 8.49 -33.67
CA SER A 122 13.00 9.15 -32.44
C SER A 122 12.68 10.65 -32.43
N GLU A 123 12.22 11.14 -31.29
CA GLU A 123 12.03 12.56 -30.97
C GLU A 123 13.15 13.12 -30.07
N VAL A 124 14.17 12.32 -29.80
CA VAL A 124 15.31 12.69 -28.96
C VAL A 124 16.44 13.25 -29.82
N ASP A 125 16.69 14.56 -29.68
CA ASP A 125 17.76 15.27 -30.37
C ASP A 125 18.98 15.51 -29.47
N ALA A 126 20.17 15.45 -30.07
CA ALA A 126 21.40 15.92 -29.43
C ALA A 126 21.44 17.46 -29.38
N PRO A 127 22.14 18.07 -28.40
CA PRO A 127 22.34 19.52 -28.39
C PRO A 127 23.08 20.04 -29.64
N GLY A 128 22.72 21.23 -30.13
CA GLY A 128 23.48 21.97 -31.15
C GLY A 128 23.29 21.52 -32.61
N VAL A 129 22.36 20.59 -32.89
CA VAL A 129 21.95 20.21 -34.25
C VAL A 129 20.54 20.71 -34.56
N ASP A 130 20.14 20.69 -35.84
CA ASP A 130 18.74 20.96 -36.22
C ASP A 130 17.81 20.01 -35.44
N PRO A 131 16.82 20.51 -34.67
CA PRO A 131 16.05 19.70 -33.73
C PRO A 131 14.93 18.92 -34.44
N VAL A 132 15.32 17.96 -35.28
CA VAL A 132 14.41 17.18 -36.12
C VAL A 132 13.44 16.35 -35.27
N GLY A 133 13.88 15.82 -34.15
CA GLY A 133 13.06 15.11 -33.17
C GLY A 133 11.96 16.00 -32.58
N VAL A 134 12.29 17.24 -32.20
CA VAL A 134 11.29 18.22 -31.76
C VAL A 134 10.29 18.56 -32.87
N LYS A 135 10.76 18.73 -34.11
CA LYS A 135 9.86 18.95 -35.27
C LYS A 135 8.92 17.77 -35.51
N ARG A 136 9.38 16.53 -35.30
CA ARG A 136 8.53 15.33 -35.36
C ARG A 136 7.48 15.34 -34.26
N ALA A 137 7.87 15.70 -33.04
CA ALA A 137 6.96 15.83 -31.91
C ALA A 137 5.87 16.89 -32.18
N ALA A 138 6.25 18.01 -32.80
CA ALA A 138 5.31 19.04 -33.25
C ALA A 138 4.29 18.49 -34.26
N VAL A 139 4.74 17.78 -35.30
CA VAL A 139 3.81 17.14 -36.27
C VAL A 139 2.88 16.13 -35.60
N ARG A 140 3.40 15.29 -34.68
CA ARG A 140 2.59 14.33 -33.92
C ARG A 140 1.50 15.04 -33.12
N LYS A 141 1.84 16.11 -32.40
CA LYS A 141 0.87 16.79 -31.53
C LYS A 141 -0.07 17.70 -32.27
N LEU A 142 0.34 18.32 -33.38
CA LEU A 142 -0.57 19.04 -34.29
C LEU A 142 -1.62 18.11 -34.88
N ARG A 143 -1.24 16.88 -35.27
CA ARG A 143 -2.21 15.86 -35.70
C ARG A 143 -3.17 15.47 -34.57
N HIS A 144 -2.66 15.30 -33.36
CA HIS A 144 -3.47 14.87 -32.22
C HIS A 144 -4.42 15.97 -31.71
N GLU A 145 -3.93 17.19 -31.49
CA GLU A 145 -4.71 18.28 -30.89
C GLU A 145 -5.66 18.93 -31.90
N LEU A 146 -5.22 19.14 -33.14
CA LEU A 146 -5.96 19.90 -34.15
C LEU A 146 -6.54 19.03 -35.28
N GLY A 147 -6.36 17.70 -35.21
CA GLY A 147 -6.86 16.78 -36.24
C GLY A 147 -6.17 16.91 -37.60
N ILE A 148 -5.01 17.56 -37.65
CA ILE A 148 -4.30 17.82 -38.91
C ILE A 148 -3.88 16.49 -39.56
N LYS A 149 -4.31 16.28 -40.81
CA LYS A 149 -4.10 15.03 -41.54
C LYS A 149 -2.61 14.70 -41.71
N ALA A 150 -2.32 13.40 -41.65
CA ALA A 150 -0.97 12.88 -41.87
C ALA A 150 -0.41 13.36 -43.23
N GLY A 151 0.81 13.89 -43.23
CA GLY A 151 1.47 14.40 -44.44
C GLY A 151 1.05 15.82 -44.86
N ALA A 152 0.07 16.45 -44.20
CA ALA A 152 -0.30 17.83 -44.49
C ALA A 152 0.81 18.83 -44.11
N LEU A 153 1.60 18.52 -43.09
CA LEU A 153 2.74 19.34 -42.65
C LEU A 153 4.04 18.54 -42.76
N SER A 154 4.97 19.02 -43.60
CA SER A 154 6.32 18.45 -43.70
C SER A 154 7.22 18.88 -42.54
N VAL A 155 7.91 17.93 -41.91
CA VAL A 155 8.89 18.17 -40.83
C VAL A 155 9.96 19.17 -41.26
N ASP A 156 10.45 19.07 -42.51
CA ASP A 156 11.56 19.91 -43.01
C ASP A 156 11.17 21.39 -43.19
N ARG A 157 9.87 21.69 -43.25
CA ARG A 157 9.35 23.07 -43.37
C ARG A 157 9.24 23.80 -42.04
N PHE A 158 9.39 23.12 -40.91
CA PHE A 158 9.44 23.78 -39.61
C PHE A 158 10.76 24.54 -39.46
N LYS A 159 10.65 25.85 -39.21
CA LYS A 159 11.79 26.71 -38.89
C LYS A 159 11.97 26.75 -37.38
N TYR A 160 13.14 26.30 -36.92
CA TYR A 160 13.57 26.46 -35.53
C TYR A 160 14.13 27.87 -35.34
N MET A 161 13.66 28.60 -34.32
CA MET A 161 14.04 29.99 -34.05
C MET A 161 14.96 30.14 -32.84
N GLY A 162 14.97 29.20 -31.91
CA GLY A 162 15.74 29.29 -30.66
C GLY A 162 15.02 28.63 -29.50
N ARG A 163 15.58 28.78 -28.30
CA ARG A 163 15.06 28.19 -27.06
C ARG A 163 14.77 29.27 -26.02
N VAL A 164 13.69 29.08 -25.27
CA VAL A 164 13.37 29.88 -24.09
C VAL A 164 13.29 28.99 -22.86
N HIS A 165 13.71 29.51 -21.71
CA HIS A 165 13.58 28.83 -20.42
C HIS A 165 12.67 29.65 -19.52
N TYR A 166 11.62 29.02 -19.04
CA TYR A 166 10.68 29.64 -18.12
C TYR A 166 10.20 28.61 -17.10
N TRP A 167 9.53 29.11 -16.08
CA TRP A 167 8.72 28.30 -15.18
C TRP A 167 7.46 29.06 -14.79
N ALA A 168 6.40 28.36 -14.46
CA ALA A 168 5.15 28.95 -13.97
C ALA A 168 4.36 27.92 -13.15
N ALA A 169 3.89 28.30 -11.96
CA ALA A 169 2.90 27.50 -11.24
C ALA A 169 1.48 27.82 -11.73
N ASP A 170 0.62 26.80 -11.81
CA ASP A 170 -0.79 26.97 -12.19
C ASP A 170 -1.65 27.44 -11.00
N CYS A 171 -1.30 28.62 -10.49
CA CYS A 171 -1.97 29.25 -9.36
C CYS A 171 -3.37 29.75 -9.67
N LEU A 172 -3.70 29.93 -10.94
CA LEU A 172 -5.03 30.35 -11.38
C LEU A 172 -6.05 29.23 -11.23
N THR A 173 -5.68 28.01 -11.63
CA THR A 173 -6.56 26.85 -11.55
C THR A 173 -6.56 26.24 -10.15
N HIS A 174 -5.39 26.15 -9.51
CA HIS A 174 -5.20 25.39 -8.28
C HIS A 174 -4.91 26.24 -7.03
N GLY A 175 -4.93 27.58 -7.16
CA GLY A 175 -4.70 28.53 -6.07
C GLY A 175 -3.22 28.68 -5.65
N PRO A 176 -2.95 29.46 -4.59
CA PRO A 176 -1.58 29.80 -4.16
C PRO A 176 -0.71 28.64 -3.68
N ALA A 177 -1.26 27.42 -3.56
CA ALA A 177 -0.52 26.22 -3.21
C ALA A 177 -0.37 25.25 -4.38
N ALA A 178 -0.57 25.74 -5.62
CA ALA A 178 -0.65 24.96 -6.86
C ALA A 178 0.34 23.77 -6.86
N PRO A 179 -0.18 22.54 -6.97
CA PRO A 179 0.64 21.34 -7.06
C PRO A 179 1.17 21.09 -8.48
N TRP A 180 0.71 21.88 -9.44
CA TRP A 180 1.00 21.75 -10.86
C TRP A 180 1.63 23.02 -11.43
N GLY A 181 2.49 22.84 -12.42
CA GLY A 181 3.08 23.92 -13.17
C GLY A 181 4.02 23.41 -14.26
N GLU A 182 4.75 24.33 -14.87
CA GLU A 182 5.72 24.06 -15.93
C GLU A 182 7.08 24.60 -15.54
N HIS A 183 8.14 23.91 -15.98
CA HIS A 183 9.52 24.34 -15.87
C HIS A 183 10.29 23.77 -17.05
N GLU A 184 10.42 24.57 -18.08
CA GLU A 184 10.65 24.06 -19.42
C GLU A 184 11.76 24.80 -20.14
N ILE A 185 12.57 24.05 -20.88
CA ILE A 185 13.36 24.58 -21.99
C ILE A 185 12.53 24.34 -23.25
N ASP A 186 11.90 25.39 -23.72
CA ASP A 186 10.91 25.39 -24.79
C ASP A 186 11.53 25.81 -26.13
N TYR A 187 11.36 24.95 -27.14
CA TYR A 187 11.85 25.15 -28.50
C TYR A 187 10.80 25.87 -29.34
N LEU A 188 11.18 27.01 -29.91
CA LEU A 188 10.28 27.84 -30.70
C LEU A 188 10.33 27.46 -32.18
N LEU A 189 9.18 27.04 -32.72
CA LEU A 189 9.02 26.56 -34.08
C LEU A 189 8.01 27.40 -34.87
N LEU A 190 8.39 27.83 -36.07
CA LEU A 190 7.48 28.48 -37.03
C LEU A 190 7.11 27.54 -38.17
N TYR A 191 5.87 27.67 -38.64
CA TYR A 191 5.38 27.05 -39.87
C TYR A 191 4.51 28.04 -40.62
N GLN A 192 4.62 28.12 -41.94
CA GLN A 192 3.71 28.94 -42.76
C GLN A 192 3.19 28.14 -43.95
N LEU A 193 1.89 28.21 -44.16
CA LEU A 193 1.20 27.62 -45.32
C LEU A 193 1.57 28.41 -46.59
N GLN A 194 1.71 27.70 -47.70
CA GLN A 194 1.90 28.33 -49.01
C GLN A 194 0.57 28.78 -49.61
N PRO A 195 0.56 29.77 -50.52
CA PRO A 195 -0.65 30.15 -51.25
C PRO A 195 -1.34 28.94 -51.89
N GLY A 196 -2.61 28.73 -51.54
CA GLY A 196 -3.43 27.60 -52.02
C GLY A 196 -3.38 26.33 -51.15
N GLU A 197 -2.51 26.26 -50.14
CA GLU A 197 -2.60 25.23 -49.09
C GLU A 197 -3.72 25.58 -48.11
N VAL A 198 -4.69 24.68 -47.95
CA VAL A 198 -5.76 24.82 -46.95
C VAL A 198 -5.60 23.71 -45.93
N LEU A 199 -5.64 24.07 -44.65
CA LEU A 199 -5.52 23.14 -43.53
C LEU A 199 -6.91 22.80 -43.00
N GLU A 200 -7.33 21.56 -43.18
CA GLU A 200 -8.53 21.04 -42.52
C GLU A 200 -8.22 20.77 -41.04
N LEU A 201 -9.01 21.38 -40.17
CA LEU A 201 -8.92 21.23 -38.72
C LEU A 201 -10.08 20.36 -38.23
N ASP A 202 -9.77 19.39 -37.39
CA ASP A 202 -10.74 18.57 -36.64
C ASP A 202 -10.26 18.51 -35.17
N PRO A 203 -10.41 19.61 -34.42
CA PRO A 203 -9.79 19.72 -33.10
C PRO A 203 -10.31 18.66 -32.13
N HIS A 204 -9.39 18.02 -31.42
CA HIS A 204 -9.76 17.01 -30.45
C HIS A 204 -10.40 17.67 -29.22
N PRO A 205 -11.64 17.30 -28.86
CA PRO A 205 -12.43 18.05 -27.86
C PRO A 205 -11.81 18.05 -26.45
N GLU A 206 -11.06 17.01 -26.09
CA GLU A 206 -10.36 16.95 -24.80
C GLU A 206 -9.01 17.71 -24.77
N GLU A 207 -8.55 18.20 -25.92
CA GLU A 207 -7.30 18.97 -26.04
C GLU A 207 -7.57 20.44 -26.34
N VAL A 208 -8.54 20.70 -27.23
CA VAL A 208 -8.81 22.01 -27.81
C VAL A 208 -10.32 22.28 -27.79
N MET A 209 -10.73 23.36 -27.14
CA MET A 209 -12.13 23.77 -27.08
C MET A 209 -12.50 24.87 -28.08
N ALA A 210 -11.51 25.62 -28.57
CA ALA A 210 -11.70 26.63 -29.60
C ALA A 210 -10.41 26.85 -30.39
N VAL A 211 -10.54 27.28 -31.64
CA VAL A 211 -9.43 27.71 -32.48
C VAL A 211 -9.79 29.04 -33.12
N ASP A 212 -8.79 29.87 -33.42
CA ASP A 212 -9.03 31.12 -34.13
C ASP A 212 -7.81 31.57 -34.93
N TRP A 213 -8.05 32.23 -36.06
CA TRP A 213 -7.00 32.82 -36.89
C TRP A 213 -6.98 34.32 -36.66
N VAL A 214 -5.85 34.85 -36.19
CA VAL A 214 -5.75 36.26 -35.82
C VAL A 214 -4.57 36.93 -36.50
N THR A 215 -4.71 38.22 -36.77
CA THR A 215 -3.61 39.13 -37.13
C THR A 215 -2.83 39.57 -35.88
N ALA A 216 -1.65 40.17 -36.09
CA ALA A 216 -0.84 40.70 -34.99
C ALA A 216 -1.60 41.78 -34.20
N GLU A 217 -2.32 42.67 -34.90
CA GLU A 217 -3.12 43.73 -34.30
C GLU A 217 -4.30 43.17 -33.49
N GLU A 218 -5.00 42.16 -34.02
CA GLU A 218 -6.10 41.50 -33.30
C GLU A 218 -5.60 40.77 -32.05
N LEU A 219 -4.46 40.08 -32.12
CA LEU A 219 -3.87 39.43 -30.94
C LEU A 219 -3.53 40.47 -29.87
N GLN A 220 -2.84 41.56 -30.24
CA GLN A 220 -2.49 42.62 -29.31
C GLN A 220 -3.74 43.25 -28.66
N ALA A 221 -4.77 43.51 -29.46
CA ALA A 221 -6.04 44.05 -28.95
C ALA A 221 -6.70 43.09 -27.95
N ARG A 222 -6.75 41.78 -28.25
CA ARG A 222 -7.33 40.77 -27.35
C ARG A 222 -6.53 40.61 -26.06
N MET A 223 -5.21 40.66 -26.13
CA MET A 223 -4.35 40.58 -24.93
C MET A 223 -4.43 41.84 -24.07
N ALA A 224 -4.76 42.99 -24.66
CA ALA A 224 -4.94 44.26 -23.95
C ALA A 224 -6.35 44.46 -23.37
N ASP A 225 -7.36 43.79 -23.91
CA ASP A 225 -8.74 43.86 -23.44
C ASP A 225 -8.87 43.26 -22.02
N PRO A 226 -9.35 44.00 -21.00
CA PRO A 226 -9.54 43.46 -19.65
C PRO A 226 -10.52 42.27 -19.55
N ALA A 227 -11.43 42.12 -20.52
CA ALA A 227 -12.41 41.03 -20.57
C ALA A 227 -11.88 39.76 -21.26
N LEU A 228 -10.89 39.89 -22.15
CA LEU A 228 -10.26 38.80 -22.92
C LEU A 228 -8.78 38.60 -22.59
N GLY A 229 -8.23 39.47 -21.76
CA GLY A 229 -6.84 39.51 -21.30
C GLY A 229 -6.63 38.56 -20.13
N PHE A 230 -5.72 38.90 -19.22
CA PHE A 230 -5.43 38.05 -18.06
C PHE A 230 -6.71 37.74 -17.24
N PRO A 231 -7.00 36.48 -16.85
CA PRO A 231 -6.14 35.28 -16.88
C PRO A 231 -6.28 34.35 -18.10
N LEU A 232 -6.89 34.78 -19.21
CA LEU A 232 -7.23 33.90 -20.34
C LEU A 232 -6.06 33.51 -21.25
N TRP A 233 -4.81 33.82 -20.91
CA TRP A 233 -3.64 33.52 -21.76
C TRP A 233 -2.58 32.72 -21.00
N SER A 234 -1.99 31.73 -21.66
CA SER A 234 -0.95 30.91 -21.06
C SER A 234 0.30 31.73 -20.71
N PRO A 235 1.00 31.40 -19.61
CA PRO A 235 2.14 32.18 -19.13
C PRO A 235 3.29 32.22 -20.15
N TRP A 236 3.60 31.07 -20.78
CA TRP A 236 4.66 30.99 -21.80
C TRP A 236 4.32 31.82 -23.03
N PHE A 237 3.08 31.76 -23.51
CA PHE A 237 2.71 32.49 -24.72
C PHE A 237 2.72 33.99 -24.49
N ARG A 238 2.31 34.48 -23.31
CA ARG A 238 2.46 35.90 -22.95
C ARG A 238 3.91 36.38 -23.04
N VAL A 239 4.85 35.57 -22.56
CA VAL A 239 6.29 35.88 -22.65
C VAL A 239 6.75 35.87 -24.11
N ILE A 240 6.42 34.80 -24.85
CA ILE A 240 6.81 34.67 -26.26
C ILE A 240 6.26 35.84 -27.08
N VAL A 241 5.00 36.26 -26.88
CA VAL A 241 4.40 37.41 -27.56
C VAL A 241 5.16 38.69 -27.28
N ARG A 242 5.37 39.00 -25.99
CA ARG A 242 5.99 40.24 -25.54
C ARG A 242 7.44 40.38 -26.02
N GLU A 243 8.19 39.29 -26.03
CA GLU A 243 9.65 39.33 -26.15
C GLU A 243 10.15 38.93 -27.54
N LYS A 244 9.39 38.09 -28.26
CA LYS A 244 9.87 37.43 -29.48
C LYS A 244 8.89 37.59 -30.65
N LEU A 245 7.67 37.08 -30.51
CA LEU A 245 6.75 36.83 -31.63
C LEU A 245 6.36 38.11 -32.36
N LEU A 246 6.07 39.22 -31.68
CA LEU A 246 5.68 40.46 -32.36
C LEU A 246 6.79 40.99 -33.26
N ASN A 247 8.05 40.82 -32.87
CA ASN A 247 9.20 41.21 -33.70
C ASN A 247 9.30 40.34 -34.95
N TRP A 248 9.01 39.04 -34.83
CA TRP A 248 9.00 38.10 -35.94
C TRP A 248 7.82 38.31 -36.90
N TRP A 249 6.65 38.63 -36.33
CA TRP A 249 5.40 38.71 -37.08
C TRP A 249 5.30 39.98 -37.93
N ASN A 250 5.88 41.09 -37.48
CA ASN A 250 5.89 42.34 -38.23
C ASN A 250 6.57 42.23 -39.61
N ASP A 251 7.51 41.29 -39.78
CA ASP A 251 8.18 40.98 -41.05
C ASP A 251 8.54 39.49 -41.13
N LEU A 252 7.56 38.66 -41.53
CA LEU A 252 7.75 37.21 -41.66
C LEU A 252 8.81 36.88 -42.72
N ASP A 253 8.86 37.60 -43.84
CA ASP A 253 9.82 37.36 -44.92
C ASP A 253 11.28 37.57 -44.49
N ALA A 254 11.54 38.58 -43.66
CA ALA A 254 12.84 38.75 -43.02
C ALA A 254 13.11 37.65 -41.97
N THR A 255 12.10 37.30 -41.17
CA THR A 255 12.19 36.29 -40.11
C THR A 255 12.63 34.93 -40.65
N TRP A 256 12.09 34.49 -41.79
CA TRP A 256 12.46 33.20 -42.40
C TRP A 256 13.95 33.10 -42.76
N LYS A 257 14.61 34.25 -42.98
CA LYS A 257 16.05 34.36 -43.31
C LYS A 257 16.95 34.42 -42.08
N LEU A 258 16.39 34.63 -40.87
CA LEU A 258 17.18 34.70 -39.65
C LEU A 258 17.77 33.31 -39.28
N PRO A 259 19.01 33.24 -38.77
CA PRO A 259 19.51 32.04 -38.13
C PRO A 259 18.80 31.80 -36.78
N PRO A 260 18.72 30.55 -36.30
CA PRO A 260 18.24 30.28 -34.95
C PRO A 260 19.13 30.95 -33.90
N GLU A 261 18.53 31.43 -32.81
CA GLU A 261 19.29 31.96 -31.66
C GLU A 261 20.04 30.82 -30.94
N GLU A 262 21.34 31.00 -30.73
CA GLU A 262 22.19 29.99 -30.07
C GLU A 262 21.93 29.91 -28.56
N ASN A 263 21.78 31.06 -27.90
CA ASN A 263 21.62 31.15 -26.45
C ASN A 263 20.18 30.84 -26.02
N ILE A 264 20.04 30.18 -24.86
CA ILE A 264 18.74 29.96 -24.23
C ILE A 264 18.32 31.26 -23.55
N PHE A 265 17.22 31.87 -24.00
CA PHE A 265 16.71 33.08 -23.39
C PHE A 265 15.90 32.73 -22.14
N ARG A 266 16.22 33.31 -20.98
CA ARG A 266 15.59 32.93 -19.70
C ARG A 266 14.62 33.99 -19.21
N PHE A 267 13.48 33.55 -18.69
CA PHE A 267 12.42 34.41 -18.20
C PHE A 267 11.91 33.94 -16.85
N ASP A 268 11.59 34.91 -16.00
CA ASP A 268 10.93 34.64 -14.74
C ASP A 268 9.41 34.56 -14.89
N ALA A 269 8.79 33.74 -14.03
CA ALA A 269 7.35 33.67 -13.89
C ALA A 269 6.77 35.06 -13.59
N PHE A 270 5.61 35.36 -14.17
CA PHE A 270 4.85 36.54 -13.74
C PHE A 270 4.44 36.40 -12.26
N PRO A 271 4.30 37.51 -11.50
CA PRO A 271 4.01 37.46 -10.06
C PRO A 271 2.83 36.58 -9.67
N GLU A 272 1.79 36.54 -10.49
CA GLU A 272 0.60 35.71 -10.31
C GLU A 272 0.83 34.19 -10.41
N HIS A 273 1.96 33.77 -10.99
CA HIS A 273 2.38 32.36 -11.14
C HIS A 273 3.47 31.98 -10.13
N VAL A 274 3.69 32.82 -9.12
CA VAL A 274 4.62 32.60 -8.01
C VAL A 274 3.81 32.42 -6.72
N LYS A 275 4.04 31.34 -5.97
CA LYS A 275 3.45 31.13 -4.64
C LYS A 275 3.74 32.31 -3.70
N ALA A 276 2.67 32.85 -3.11
CA ALA A 276 2.70 34.03 -2.26
C ALA A 276 3.44 33.85 -0.91
N ASP A 277 3.71 32.60 -0.50
CA ASP A 277 4.33 32.24 0.78
C ASP A 277 5.87 32.16 0.73
N GLY A 278 6.49 32.48 -0.42
CA GLY A 278 7.95 32.39 -0.59
C GLY A 278 8.48 30.96 -0.71
N SER A 279 7.60 29.95 -0.85
CA SER A 279 8.00 28.54 -0.98
C SER A 279 8.79 28.22 -2.26
N HIS A 280 8.88 29.16 -3.21
CA HIS A 280 9.77 29.11 -4.37
C HIS A 280 11.16 29.72 -4.16
N ALA A 281 11.61 29.85 -2.90
CA ALA A 281 12.95 30.32 -2.57
C ALA A 281 14.04 29.58 -3.39
N GLY A 282 14.78 30.32 -4.20
CA GLY A 282 15.82 29.82 -5.11
C GLY A 282 16.04 30.79 -6.27
N LYS A 283 17.25 30.80 -6.86
CA LYS A 283 17.63 31.72 -7.94
C LYS A 283 16.61 31.73 -9.07
N SER A 284 16.16 32.91 -9.47
CA SER A 284 15.26 33.14 -10.59
C SER A 284 15.88 32.61 -11.91
N ALA A 285 15.06 32.36 -12.94
CA ALA A 285 15.55 31.90 -14.23
C ALA A 285 16.52 32.92 -14.86
N THR A 286 16.31 34.21 -14.62
CA THR A 286 17.20 35.29 -15.08
C THR A 286 18.46 35.44 -14.21
N GLU A 287 18.45 34.95 -12.96
CA GLU A 287 19.59 34.97 -12.02
C GLU A 287 20.58 33.79 -12.19
N LEU A 288 20.31 32.83 -13.09
CA LEU A 288 21.13 31.62 -13.32
C LEU A 288 22.47 31.87 -14.06
N GLY A 289 23.09 33.04 -13.90
CA GLY A 289 24.34 33.42 -14.57
C GLY A 289 25.60 32.60 -14.19
N ASP A 290 25.56 31.86 -13.08
CA ASP A 290 26.56 30.85 -12.70
C ASP A 290 25.90 29.46 -12.62
N ILE A 291 25.70 28.88 -13.79
CA ILE A 291 25.02 27.60 -14.03
C ILE A 291 25.60 26.48 -13.16
N GLY A 292 26.92 26.49 -12.94
CA GLY A 292 27.61 25.48 -12.14
C GLY A 292 27.25 25.50 -10.65
N SER A 293 26.80 26.63 -10.10
CA SER A 293 26.30 26.71 -8.72
C SER A 293 24.90 26.10 -8.55
N ALA A 294 24.02 26.30 -9.53
CA ALA A 294 22.66 25.75 -9.54
C ALA A 294 22.64 24.25 -9.86
N GLU A 295 23.60 23.77 -10.66
CA GLU A 295 23.76 22.35 -10.98
C GLU A 295 24.30 21.52 -9.80
N ARG A 296 25.11 22.11 -8.91
CA ARG A 296 25.61 21.44 -7.69
C ARG A 296 24.49 21.12 -6.68
N GLU A 297 23.39 21.85 -6.70
CA GLU A 297 22.20 21.57 -5.89
C GLU A 297 21.25 20.54 -6.55
N LEU A 298 21.44 20.22 -7.85
CA LEU A 298 20.64 19.28 -8.63
C LEU A 298 21.16 17.82 -8.60
N GLN A 299 22.04 17.47 -7.65
CA GLN A 299 22.50 16.09 -7.45
C GLN A 299 21.43 15.24 -6.73
N TRP A 300 20.37 14.88 -7.45
CA TRP A 300 19.50 13.78 -7.03
C TRP A 300 19.54 12.69 -8.11
N ALA A 301 19.78 11.44 -7.76
CA ALA A 301 19.62 10.37 -8.76
C ALA A 301 18.14 10.28 -9.19
N SER A 302 17.84 9.96 -10.44
CA SER A 302 16.46 9.84 -10.96
C SER A 302 15.57 8.88 -10.13
N GLU A 303 16.18 7.88 -9.48
CA GLU A 303 15.50 6.94 -8.57
C GLU A 303 15.03 7.58 -7.26
N GLU A 304 15.82 8.46 -6.64
CA GLU A 304 15.47 9.14 -5.38
C GLU A 304 14.32 10.14 -5.56
N ARG A 305 14.22 10.71 -6.77
CA ARG A 305 13.18 11.68 -7.16
C ARG A 305 11.84 11.01 -7.44
N ARG A 306 11.85 9.89 -8.19
CA ARG A 306 10.66 9.04 -8.37
C ARG A 306 10.10 8.59 -7.02
N ALA A 307 10.96 8.28 -6.04
CA ALA A 307 10.56 7.92 -4.69
C ALA A 307 9.91 9.06 -3.87
N LEU A 308 10.20 10.34 -4.17
CA LEU A 308 9.57 11.48 -3.48
C LEU A 308 8.17 11.81 -4.05
N CYS A 309 8.02 11.81 -5.38
CA CYS A 309 6.72 12.01 -6.03
C CYS A 309 5.71 10.89 -5.70
N LEU A 310 6.18 9.64 -5.65
CA LEU A 310 5.42 8.48 -5.17
C LEU A 310 4.96 8.68 -3.72
N ARG A 311 5.86 9.07 -2.80
CA ARG A 311 5.52 9.30 -1.38
C ARG A 311 4.39 10.31 -1.18
N MET A 312 4.34 11.38 -1.98
CA MET A 312 3.27 12.38 -1.90
C MET A 312 1.98 11.92 -2.60
N GLU A 313 2.06 11.11 -3.64
CA GLU A 313 0.90 10.49 -4.28
C GLU A 313 0.25 9.43 -3.38
N VAL A 314 1.05 8.69 -2.61
CA VAL A 314 0.59 7.83 -1.51
C VAL A 314 -0.22 8.63 -0.48
N GLN A 315 0.22 9.84 -0.11
CA GLN A 315 -0.52 10.71 0.82
C GLN A 315 -1.82 11.31 0.22
N ALA A 316 -1.87 11.55 -1.09
CA ALA A 316 -3.09 12.01 -1.76
C ALA A 316 -4.11 10.87 -1.95
N ARG A 317 -3.66 9.68 -2.38
CA ARG A 317 -4.50 8.48 -2.50
C ARG A 317 -5.03 7.97 -1.16
N ARG A 318 -4.30 8.17 -0.06
CA ARG A 318 -4.81 7.95 1.31
C ARG A 318 -6.07 8.77 1.60
N ARG A 319 -6.20 9.98 1.02
CA ARG A 319 -7.40 10.83 1.17
C ARG A 319 -8.56 10.39 0.26
N ASP A 320 -8.28 9.85 -0.92
CA ASP A 320 -9.34 9.37 -1.82
C ASP A 320 -9.87 7.98 -1.45
N LEU A 321 -9.01 7.09 -0.94
CA LEU A 321 -9.43 5.81 -0.35
C LEU A 321 -10.29 6.01 0.90
N SER A 322 -10.04 7.06 1.70
CA SER A 322 -10.91 7.39 2.85
C SER A 322 -12.27 7.94 2.42
N ARG A 323 -12.36 8.64 1.27
CA ARG A 323 -13.62 9.14 0.69
C ARG A 323 -14.49 8.03 0.11
N SER A 324 -13.90 7.06 -0.57
CA SER A 324 -14.61 5.88 -1.12
C SER A 324 -15.24 4.99 -0.01
N ALA A 325 -14.61 4.94 1.17
CA ALA A 325 -15.09 4.16 2.32
C ALA A 325 -16.28 4.79 3.09
N SER A 326 -16.73 5.99 2.72
CA SER A 326 -17.78 6.72 3.44
C SER A 326 -19.22 6.19 3.24
N GLY A 327 -19.40 5.11 2.47
CA GLY A 327 -20.69 4.51 2.13
C GLY A 327 -21.18 3.36 3.04
N GLY A 328 -20.89 3.36 4.35
CA GLY A 328 -21.44 2.32 5.24
C GLY A 328 -21.23 2.54 6.74
N VAL A 329 -22.32 2.62 7.51
CA VAL A 329 -22.29 2.86 8.96
C VAL A 329 -21.94 1.58 9.77
N LYS A 330 -20.79 1.69 10.47
CA LYS A 330 -20.32 1.22 11.80
C LYS A 330 -20.47 -0.25 12.26
N GLN A 331 -19.31 -0.85 12.62
CA GLN A 331 -19.18 -1.70 13.82
C GLN A 331 -17.72 -1.83 14.34
N GLY A 332 -17.38 -1.18 15.47
CA GLY A 332 -16.17 -1.41 16.30
C GLY A 332 -14.86 -0.86 15.72
N ALA A 333 -13.90 -0.48 16.58
CA ALA A 333 -12.61 0.12 16.20
C ALA A 333 -11.98 -0.62 15.01
N TYR A 334 -11.42 0.14 14.06
CA TYR A 334 -10.89 -0.31 12.76
C TYR A 334 -11.94 -0.59 11.66
N GLY A 335 -12.86 0.36 11.47
CA GLY A 335 -14.00 0.25 10.56
C GLY A 335 -13.82 0.81 9.14
N LYS A 336 -12.63 0.78 8.53
CA LYS A 336 -12.41 1.32 7.17
C LYS A 336 -12.36 0.28 6.05
N VAL A 337 -12.21 -1.01 6.39
CA VAL A 337 -11.97 -2.08 5.41
C VAL A 337 -12.99 -3.22 5.54
N ILE A 338 -13.36 -3.86 4.43
CA ILE A 338 -14.33 -4.96 4.39
C ILE A 338 -13.79 -6.19 5.15
N ALA A 339 -14.62 -6.79 6.01
CA ALA A 339 -14.30 -8.06 6.64
C ALA A 339 -14.89 -9.23 5.83
N HIS A 340 -14.03 -10.11 5.32
CA HIS A 340 -14.43 -11.28 4.54
C HIS A 340 -15.04 -12.33 5.47
N LYS A 341 -16.35 -12.53 5.35
CA LYS A 341 -17.12 -13.48 6.17
C LYS A 341 -17.61 -14.65 5.31
N HIS A 342 -17.61 -15.84 5.90
CA HIS A 342 -18.21 -17.02 5.29
C HIS A 342 -19.74 -16.88 5.15
N SER A 343 -20.32 -17.47 4.11
CA SER A 343 -21.77 -17.49 3.91
C SER A 343 -22.48 -18.19 5.08
N LYS A 344 -23.72 -17.78 5.37
CA LYS A 344 -24.51 -18.42 6.45
C LYS A 344 -24.72 -19.92 6.18
N ILE A 345 -24.85 -20.30 4.91
CA ILE A 345 -25.04 -21.70 4.49
C ILE A 345 -23.77 -22.52 4.76
N ASP A 346 -22.58 -22.04 4.37
CA ASP A 346 -21.30 -22.73 4.65
C ASP A 346 -21.06 -22.90 6.16
N GLN A 347 -21.48 -21.92 6.98
CA GLN A 347 -21.41 -22.04 8.44
C GLN A 347 -22.38 -23.10 9.00
N LEU A 348 -23.61 -23.18 8.49
CA LEU A 348 -24.61 -24.14 8.97
C LEU A 348 -24.34 -25.58 8.54
N MET A 349 -23.71 -25.79 7.38
CA MET A 349 -23.35 -27.12 6.87
C MET A 349 -22.26 -27.83 7.70
N ARG A 350 -21.58 -27.11 8.59
CA ARG A 350 -20.49 -27.64 9.43
C ARG A 350 -21.03 -28.00 10.81
N PHE A 351 -21.78 -29.11 10.89
CA PHE A 351 -22.50 -29.52 12.08
C PHE A 351 -21.67 -29.56 13.38
N SER A 352 -20.39 -29.98 13.31
CA SER A 352 -19.51 -30.00 14.48
C SER A 352 -19.06 -28.61 14.96
N GLU A 353 -18.96 -27.63 14.05
CA GLU A 353 -18.68 -26.22 14.38
C GLU A 353 -19.95 -25.56 14.96
N VAL A 354 -21.12 -25.88 14.41
CA VAL A 354 -22.42 -25.40 14.92
C VAL A 354 -22.69 -25.95 16.31
N SER A 355 -22.49 -27.26 16.54
CA SER A 355 -22.73 -27.86 17.86
C SER A 355 -21.81 -27.26 18.93
N ALA A 356 -20.55 -26.98 18.61
CA ALA A 356 -19.63 -26.28 19.50
C ALA A 356 -20.11 -24.85 19.82
N ALA A 357 -20.54 -24.09 18.80
CA ALA A 357 -21.07 -22.75 19.01
C ALA A 357 -22.35 -22.73 19.86
N LEU A 358 -23.25 -23.70 19.65
CA LEU A 358 -24.46 -23.86 20.46
C LEU A 358 -24.12 -24.26 21.89
N TYR A 359 -23.17 -25.17 22.08
CA TYR A 359 -22.69 -25.57 23.40
C TYR A 359 -22.18 -24.36 24.20
N LEU A 360 -21.25 -23.58 23.63
CA LEU A 360 -20.71 -22.39 24.31
C LEU A 360 -21.77 -21.30 24.57
N LYS A 361 -22.81 -21.22 23.72
CA LYS A 361 -23.83 -20.18 23.83
C LYS A 361 -24.95 -20.53 24.82
N PHE A 362 -25.37 -21.79 24.85
CA PHE A 362 -26.61 -22.20 25.53
C PHE A 362 -26.39 -23.09 26.76
N ILE A 363 -25.22 -23.68 26.94
CA ILE A 363 -24.96 -24.52 28.12
C ILE A 363 -24.36 -23.65 29.24
N PRO A 364 -25.07 -23.47 30.37
CA PRO A 364 -24.54 -22.72 31.51
C PRO A 364 -23.25 -23.36 32.02
N GLY A 365 -22.21 -22.56 32.21
CA GLY A 365 -20.90 -23.03 32.68
C GLY A 365 -20.01 -23.66 31.61
N ALA A 366 -20.41 -23.67 30.32
CA ALA A 366 -19.57 -24.15 29.22
C ALA A 366 -18.23 -23.42 29.12
N MET A 367 -18.20 -22.13 29.47
CA MET A 367 -16.97 -21.43 29.85
C MET A 367 -17.12 -20.90 31.27
N LYS A 368 -16.23 -21.36 32.15
CA LYS A 368 -16.25 -20.98 33.56
C LYS A 368 -15.88 -19.51 33.70
N ASN A 369 -16.69 -18.74 34.41
CA ASN A 369 -16.32 -17.39 34.82
C ASN A 369 -15.83 -17.42 36.28
N ASN A 370 -14.52 -17.41 36.46
CA ASN A 370 -13.86 -17.38 37.76
C ASN A 370 -13.70 -15.96 38.31
N LEU A 371 -14.00 -14.93 37.52
CA LEU A 371 -13.92 -13.54 37.95
C LEU A 371 -15.20 -13.17 38.69
N LYS A 372 -15.07 -12.89 39.99
CA LYS A 372 -16.18 -12.41 40.83
C LYS A 372 -16.02 -10.91 41.03
N THR A 373 -16.94 -10.14 40.46
CA THR A 373 -16.93 -8.67 40.48
C THR A 373 -17.89 -8.07 41.50
N ALA A 374 -18.71 -8.90 42.17
CA ALA A 374 -19.71 -8.43 43.13
C ALA A 374 -19.04 -7.70 44.31
N GLY A 375 -19.47 -6.46 44.56
CA GLY A 375 -18.98 -5.63 45.67
C GLY A 375 -17.69 -4.84 45.39
N ASP A 376 -17.19 -4.82 44.15
CA ASP A 376 -16.01 -4.05 43.75
C ASP A 376 -16.28 -3.30 42.42
N ASP A 377 -16.66 -2.02 42.54
CA ASP A 377 -17.08 -1.20 41.40
C ASP A 377 -15.95 -0.93 40.40
N ASP A 378 -14.72 -0.76 40.88
CA ASP A 378 -13.54 -0.59 40.04
C ASP A 378 -13.24 -1.87 39.25
N LEU A 379 -13.28 -3.05 39.88
CA LEU A 379 -13.09 -4.33 39.19
C LEU A 379 -14.23 -4.58 38.18
N LYS A 380 -15.48 -4.22 38.54
CA LYS A 380 -16.62 -4.31 37.63
C LYS A 380 -16.42 -3.43 36.39
N PHE A 381 -15.98 -2.19 36.57
CA PHE A 381 -15.64 -1.31 35.46
C PHE A 381 -14.55 -1.93 34.57
N CYS A 382 -13.49 -2.47 35.16
CA CYS A 382 -12.40 -3.07 34.41
C CYS A 382 -12.86 -4.32 33.62
N ASP A 383 -13.72 -5.18 34.19
CA ASP A 383 -14.27 -6.35 33.48
C ASP A 383 -15.26 -5.96 32.36
N GLU A 384 -16.06 -4.92 32.56
CA GLU A 384 -16.93 -4.35 31.53
C GLU A 384 -16.10 -3.79 30.37
N LYS A 385 -15.07 -3.00 30.67
CA LYS A 385 -14.16 -2.46 29.66
C LYS A 385 -13.42 -3.56 28.91
N LEU A 386 -12.93 -4.58 29.60
CA LEU A 386 -12.31 -5.76 28.97
C LEU A 386 -13.25 -6.41 27.95
N GLY A 387 -14.53 -6.59 28.30
CA GLY A 387 -15.54 -7.14 27.39
C GLY A 387 -15.83 -6.25 26.17
N GLN A 388 -15.70 -4.94 26.31
CA GLN A 388 -15.93 -3.96 25.26
C GLN A 388 -14.74 -3.85 24.29
N VAL A 389 -13.50 -3.80 24.81
CA VAL A 389 -12.30 -3.67 23.97
C VAL A 389 -11.85 -5.01 23.38
N SER A 390 -12.18 -6.15 24.00
CA SER A 390 -11.72 -7.46 23.49
C SER A 390 -12.63 -8.63 23.87
N ARG A 391 -13.72 -8.81 23.12
CA ARG A 391 -14.72 -9.87 23.37
C ARG A 391 -14.14 -11.29 23.46
N SER A 392 -13.21 -11.63 22.58
CA SER A 392 -12.64 -12.99 22.51
C SER A 392 -11.67 -13.26 23.66
N PHE A 393 -10.75 -12.33 23.95
CA PHE A 393 -9.80 -12.49 25.05
C PHE A 393 -10.48 -12.38 26.42
N ALA A 394 -11.49 -11.51 26.57
CA ALA A 394 -12.24 -11.39 27.82
C ALA A 394 -12.77 -12.75 28.30
N ALA A 395 -13.29 -13.54 27.37
CA ALA A 395 -13.86 -14.85 27.68
C ALA A 395 -12.79 -15.88 28.10
N VAL A 396 -11.55 -15.74 27.62
CA VAL A 396 -10.42 -16.61 27.99
C VAL A 396 -9.79 -16.16 29.32
N ILE A 397 -9.66 -14.85 29.55
CA ILE A 397 -9.14 -14.29 30.81
C ILE A 397 -10.02 -14.69 32.00
N ARG A 398 -11.35 -14.66 31.83
CA ARG A 398 -12.31 -15.05 32.89
C ARG A 398 -12.21 -16.51 33.32
N GLN A 399 -11.55 -17.38 32.55
CA GLN A 399 -11.36 -18.80 32.89
C GLN A 399 -10.13 -19.05 33.76
N LEU A 400 -9.22 -18.08 33.89
CA LEU A 400 -8.05 -18.19 34.77
C LEU A 400 -8.46 -18.32 36.25
N PRO A 401 -7.58 -18.82 37.13
CA PRO A 401 -7.79 -18.74 38.57
C PRO A 401 -8.06 -17.29 38.99
N SER A 402 -9.06 -17.06 39.85
CA SER A 402 -9.67 -15.73 40.10
C SER A 402 -8.64 -14.61 40.35
N GLU A 403 -7.61 -14.92 41.13
CA GLU A 403 -6.55 -13.98 41.47
C GLU A 403 -5.62 -13.64 40.30
N LEU A 404 -5.25 -14.65 39.50
CA LEU A 404 -4.47 -14.45 38.28
C LEU A 404 -5.32 -13.75 37.20
N ALA A 405 -6.62 -14.03 37.14
CA ALA A 405 -7.55 -13.39 36.22
C ALA A 405 -7.60 -11.87 36.45
N LYS A 406 -7.60 -11.40 37.71
CA LYS A 406 -7.54 -9.98 38.06
C LYS A 406 -6.24 -9.33 37.58
N ASP A 407 -5.10 -9.99 37.81
CA ASP A 407 -3.79 -9.49 37.38
C ASP A 407 -3.74 -9.31 35.87
N ILE A 408 -4.14 -10.35 35.13
CA ILE A 408 -4.07 -10.37 33.67
C ILE A 408 -5.12 -9.43 33.05
N LEU A 409 -6.27 -9.27 33.69
CA LEU A 409 -7.27 -8.28 33.29
C LEU A 409 -6.69 -6.86 33.33
N VAL A 410 -6.07 -6.46 34.45
CA VAL A 410 -5.43 -5.15 34.58
C VAL A 410 -4.28 -5.04 33.59
N PHE A 411 -3.44 -6.07 33.50
CA PHE A 411 -2.31 -6.09 32.58
C PHE A 411 -2.77 -5.84 31.15
N TYR A 412 -3.84 -6.50 30.71
CA TYR A 412 -4.42 -6.31 29.38
C TYR A 412 -4.93 -4.88 29.15
N LEU A 413 -5.68 -4.31 30.10
CA LEU A 413 -6.20 -2.94 29.97
C LEU A 413 -5.10 -1.88 29.96
N VAL A 414 -4.07 -2.05 30.79
CA VAL A 414 -2.91 -1.15 30.83
C VAL A 414 -2.21 -1.16 29.47
N LEU A 415 -1.94 -2.34 28.91
CA LEU A 415 -1.31 -2.44 27.60
C LEU A 415 -2.21 -1.97 26.47
N ARG A 416 -3.53 -2.21 26.54
CA ARG A 416 -4.47 -1.70 25.53
C ARG A 416 -4.55 -0.18 25.53
N ALA A 417 -4.51 0.45 26.70
CA ALA A 417 -4.46 1.91 26.80
C ALA A 417 -3.15 2.50 26.24
N LEU A 418 -2.01 1.84 26.50
CA LEU A 418 -0.73 2.20 25.91
C LEU A 418 -0.75 2.07 24.37
N ASP A 419 -1.30 0.96 23.87
CA ASP A 419 -1.49 0.66 22.44
C ASP A 419 -2.40 1.70 21.77
N THR A 420 -3.49 2.12 22.41
CA THR A 420 -4.36 3.19 21.88
C THR A 420 -3.60 4.52 21.71
N ILE A 421 -2.66 4.86 22.61
CA ILE A 421 -1.80 6.04 22.45
C ILE A 421 -0.84 5.85 21.26
N GLU A 422 -0.31 4.65 21.06
CA GLU A 422 0.63 4.32 19.97
C GLU A 422 -0.05 4.30 18.59
N ASP A 423 -1.26 3.75 18.51
CA ASP A 423 -2.02 3.57 17.28
C ASP A 423 -2.65 4.87 16.76
N ASP A 424 -2.91 5.86 17.64
CA ASP A 424 -3.59 7.10 17.23
C ASP A 424 -2.64 8.01 16.43
N MET A 425 -2.82 8.02 15.11
CA MET A 425 -2.02 8.82 14.17
C MET A 425 -2.51 10.27 14.05
N GLU A 426 -3.71 10.59 14.51
CA GLU A 426 -4.32 11.92 14.37
C GLU A 426 -4.06 12.80 15.58
N ALA A 427 -4.22 12.26 16.79
CA ALA A 427 -4.09 13.01 18.05
C ALA A 427 -2.71 13.67 18.22
N PHE A 428 -1.67 13.08 17.63
CA PHE A 428 -0.28 13.54 17.75
C PHE A 428 0.37 13.93 16.42
N LYS A 429 -0.40 14.13 15.33
CA LYS A 429 0.13 14.37 13.98
C LYS A 429 1.12 15.55 13.90
N ASP A 430 0.86 16.61 14.68
CA ASP A 430 1.67 17.82 14.69
C ASP A 430 2.77 17.79 15.78
N SER A 431 2.82 16.74 16.60
CA SER A 431 3.81 16.59 17.67
C SER A 431 4.18 15.13 17.97
N PRO A 432 4.97 14.47 17.08
CA PRO A 432 5.51 13.13 17.34
C PRO A 432 6.33 13.05 18.64
N LYS A 433 6.97 14.16 19.02
CA LYS A 433 7.72 14.27 20.28
C LYS A 433 6.81 14.10 21.50
N ALA A 434 5.63 14.71 21.50
CA ALA A 434 4.67 14.55 22.59
C ALA A 434 4.18 13.10 22.71
N LYS A 435 3.95 12.43 21.57
CA LYS A 435 3.62 10.99 21.55
C LYS A 435 4.70 10.16 22.23
N CYS A 436 5.97 10.38 21.87
CA CYS A 436 7.12 9.71 22.51
C CYS A 436 7.19 9.97 24.02
N GLU A 437 6.91 11.19 24.46
CA GLU A 437 6.92 11.55 25.88
C GLU A 437 5.80 10.83 26.64
N HIS A 438 4.58 10.77 26.09
CA HIS A 438 3.47 10.05 26.69
C HIS A 438 3.73 8.54 26.76
N LEU A 439 4.23 7.91 25.68
CA LEU A 439 4.54 6.48 25.66
C LEU A 439 5.58 6.10 26.72
N LYS A 440 6.64 6.90 26.88
CA LYS A 440 7.67 6.67 27.91
C LYS A 440 7.14 6.93 29.32
N ALA A 441 6.36 8.00 29.50
CA ALA A 441 5.79 8.37 30.79
C ALA A 441 4.67 7.42 31.26
N PHE A 442 4.06 6.65 30.36
CA PHE A 442 2.89 5.84 30.67
C PHE A 442 3.14 4.84 31.81
N GLY A 443 4.14 3.98 31.67
CA GLY A 443 4.51 3.04 32.73
C GLY A 443 5.23 3.68 33.92
N GLU A 444 5.99 4.75 33.69
CA GLU A 444 6.86 5.38 34.70
C GLU A 444 6.11 6.33 35.64
N LYS A 445 5.14 7.08 35.11
CA LYS A 445 4.49 8.20 35.79
C LYS A 445 2.98 8.05 35.87
N TYR A 446 2.32 7.53 34.82
CA TYR A 446 0.86 7.51 34.76
C TYR A 446 0.26 6.25 35.41
N LEU A 447 0.90 5.09 35.23
CA LEU A 447 0.42 3.83 35.78
C LEU A 447 0.51 3.79 37.32
N GLY A 448 -0.65 3.83 37.96
CA GLY A 448 -0.80 3.90 39.42
C GLY A 448 -1.06 5.33 39.94
N ASP A 449 -1.01 6.34 39.08
CA ASP A 449 -1.53 7.67 39.39
C ASP A 449 -3.06 7.65 39.25
N GLU A 450 -3.76 7.82 40.39
CA GLU A 450 -5.22 7.78 40.47
C GLU A 450 -5.88 9.10 40.02
N SER A 451 -5.08 10.11 39.67
CA SER A 451 -5.55 11.38 39.10
C SER A 451 -5.41 11.45 37.58
N TRP A 452 -4.60 10.56 37.00
CA TRP A 452 -4.27 10.63 35.58
C TRP A 452 -5.39 10.08 34.70
N THR A 453 -5.74 10.85 33.67
CA THR A 453 -6.67 10.49 32.59
C THR A 453 -6.24 11.21 31.32
N MET A 454 -6.63 10.71 30.16
CA MET A 454 -6.34 11.34 28.86
C MET A 454 -7.61 11.43 28.01
N ASP A 455 -7.91 12.63 27.52
CA ASP A 455 -8.99 12.87 26.56
C ASP A 455 -8.41 13.19 25.17
N GLY A 456 -9.23 13.01 24.14
CA GLY A 456 -8.87 13.32 22.75
C GLY A 456 -8.02 12.27 22.02
N VAL A 457 -7.75 11.12 22.64
CA VAL A 457 -6.97 10.01 22.04
C VAL A 457 -7.83 8.75 21.96
N GLY A 458 -7.77 8.07 20.82
CA GLY A 458 -8.52 6.86 20.52
C GLY A 458 -9.98 7.08 20.13
N GLU A 459 -10.68 5.99 19.81
CA GLU A 459 -12.10 5.99 19.44
C GLU A 459 -12.93 5.00 20.28
N GLY A 460 -14.23 5.26 20.41
CA GLY A 460 -15.19 4.37 21.07
C GLY A 460 -14.76 3.94 22.48
N SER A 461 -14.81 2.63 22.76
CA SER A 461 -14.52 2.07 24.09
C SER A 461 -13.07 2.27 24.55
N GLU A 462 -12.12 2.46 23.63
CA GLU A 462 -10.70 2.69 23.94
C GLU A 462 -10.45 4.12 24.39
N LYS A 463 -11.11 5.08 23.73
CA LYS A 463 -11.16 6.46 24.21
C LYS A 463 -11.72 6.52 25.63
N GLU A 464 -12.85 5.85 25.87
CA GLU A 464 -13.45 5.80 27.20
C GLU A 464 -12.55 5.14 28.25
N LEU A 465 -11.70 4.18 27.85
CA LEU A 465 -10.70 3.57 28.72
C LEU A 465 -9.64 4.58 29.16
N LEU A 466 -9.11 5.39 28.24
CA LEU A 466 -8.13 6.45 28.55
C LEU A 466 -8.72 7.59 29.39
N GLN A 467 -9.98 7.97 29.11
CA GLN A 467 -10.71 9.00 29.86
C GLN A 467 -10.97 8.60 31.32
N ASN A 468 -11.08 7.30 31.60
CA ASN A 468 -11.36 6.76 32.93
C ASN A 468 -10.21 5.87 33.43
N PHE A 469 -8.98 6.13 32.97
CA PHE A 469 -7.83 5.28 33.28
C PHE A 469 -7.45 5.32 34.76
N ASN A 470 -7.81 6.39 35.47
CA ASN A 470 -7.70 6.50 36.91
C ASN A 470 -8.34 5.30 37.65
N ILE A 471 -9.46 4.76 37.16
CA ILE A 471 -10.12 3.58 37.76
C ILE A 471 -9.23 2.34 37.63
N VAL A 472 -8.56 2.18 36.48
CA VAL A 472 -7.60 1.08 36.25
C VAL A 472 -6.39 1.25 37.16
N SER A 473 -5.86 2.46 37.32
CA SER A 473 -4.78 2.77 38.27
C SER A 473 -5.15 2.46 39.72
N ARG A 474 -6.36 2.81 40.16
CA ARG A 474 -6.86 2.45 41.50
C ARG A 474 -6.87 0.96 41.73
N PHE A 475 -7.36 0.18 40.76
CA PHE A 475 -7.38 -1.28 40.91
C PHE A 475 -5.98 -1.89 40.82
N PHE A 476 -5.12 -1.37 39.93
CA PHE A 476 -3.72 -1.75 39.84
C PHE A 476 -2.98 -1.58 41.18
N ASN A 477 -3.19 -0.46 41.88
CA ASN A 477 -2.57 -0.18 43.18
C ASN A 477 -2.99 -1.18 44.28
N ARG A 478 -4.13 -1.86 44.11
CA ARG A 478 -4.63 -2.90 45.02
C ARG A 478 -4.09 -4.31 44.72
N LEU A 479 -3.44 -4.53 43.57
CA LEU A 479 -2.85 -5.82 43.22
C LEU A 479 -1.64 -6.14 44.11
N PRO A 480 -1.25 -7.41 44.26
CA PRO A 480 -0.02 -7.76 44.97
C PRO A 480 1.21 -7.11 44.32
N LYS A 481 2.21 -6.77 45.15
CA LYS A 481 3.42 -6.07 44.71
C LYS A 481 4.15 -6.76 43.54
N GLY A 482 4.26 -8.09 43.58
CA GLY A 482 4.86 -8.87 42.48
C GLY A 482 4.13 -8.68 41.14
N SER A 483 2.80 -8.66 41.15
CA SER A 483 1.99 -8.41 39.95
C SER A 483 2.14 -6.97 39.45
N GLN A 484 2.16 -5.99 40.37
CA GLN A 484 2.41 -4.59 40.02
C GLN A 484 3.77 -4.39 39.35
N ASP A 485 4.81 -5.01 39.90
CA ASP A 485 6.18 -4.87 39.40
C ASP A 485 6.34 -5.49 38.01
N VAL A 486 5.70 -6.64 37.74
CA VAL A 486 5.69 -7.26 36.41
C VAL A 486 4.95 -6.38 35.40
N ILE A 487 3.73 -5.96 35.70
CA ILE A 487 2.92 -5.14 34.80
C ILE A 487 3.63 -3.82 34.49
N ARG A 488 4.16 -3.13 35.51
CA ARG A 488 4.87 -1.86 35.33
C ARG A 488 6.15 -2.02 34.53
N ASP A 489 6.99 -3.01 34.84
CA ASP A 489 8.23 -3.26 34.11
C ASP A 489 7.98 -3.53 32.62
N ILE A 490 6.99 -4.38 32.29
CA ILE A 490 6.63 -4.64 30.90
C ILE A 490 6.06 -3.39 30.23
N THR A 491 5.18 -2.65 30.91
CA THR A 491 4.59 -1.42 30.36
C THR A 491 5.67 -0.37 30.05
N ILE A 492 6.69 -0.21 30.91
CA ILE A 492 7.82 0.70 30.66
C ILE A 492 8.61 0.25 29.43
N LYS A 493 8.99 -1.03 29.37
CA LYS A 493 9.76 -1.57 28.23
C LYS A 493 8.99 -1.45 26.91
N MET A 494 7.69 -1.75 26.92
CA MET A 494 6.82 -1.60 25.76
C MET A 494 6.70 -0.13 25.34
N GLY A 495 6.45 0.78 26.28
CA GLY A 495 6.33 2.21 25.99
C GLY A 495 7.62 2.82 25.42
N HIS A 496 8.78 2.42 25.95
CA HIS A 496 10.08 2.81 25.39
C HIS A 496 10.32 2.20 24.01
N GLY A 497 9.97 0.92 23.83
CA GLY A 497 10.04 0.22 22.56
C GLY A 497 9.20 0.92 21.49
N MET A 498 7.91 1.14 21.75
CA MET A 498 6.98 1.87 20.89
C MET A 498 7.50 3.28 20.56
N ALA A 499 7.95 4.04 21.57
CA ALA A 499 8.51 5.37 21.35
C ALA A 499 9.74 5.39 20.43
N SER A 500 10.53 4.31 20.38
CA SER A 500 11.68 4.20 19.47
C SER A 500 11.28 4.04 18.00
N TYR A 501 10.03 3.63 17.72
CA TYR A 501 9.50 3.44 16.38
C TYR A 501 8.61 4.62 15.90
N VAL A 502 8.19 5.53 16.78
CA VAL A 502 7.35 6.70 16.41
C VAL A 502 8.01 7.60 15.35
N THR A 503 9.33 7.81 15.44
CA THR A 503 10.08 8.65 14.48
C THR A 503 10.66 7.85 13.31
N VAL A 504 10.52 6.53 13.32
CA VAL A 504 10.98 5.67 12.23
C VAL A 504 9.94 5.72 11.13
N ASP A 505 10.37 5.95 9.89
CA ASP A 505 9.47 5.89 8.74
C ASP A 505 9.06 4.43 8.48
N LEU A 506 7.93 4.05 9.07
CA LEU A 506 7.27 2.76 8.84
C LEU A 506 6.32 2.80 7.64
N GLY A 507 6.29 3.87 6.84
CA GLY A 507 5.37 4.00 5.71
C GLY A 507 5.50 2.89 4.65
N GLN A 508 6.64 2.20 4.65
CA GLN A 508 6.95 1.05 3.78
C GLN A 508 7.24 -0.25 4.56
N GLY A 509 6.89 -0.27 5.85
CA GLY A 509 7.19 -1.39 6.74
C GLY A 509 8.59 -1.35 7.32
N THR A 510 8.87 -2.35 8.17
CA THR A 510 10.17 -2.48 8.84
C THR A 510 11.29 -2.75 7.85
N VAL A 511 12.51 -2.27 8.11
CA VAL A 511 13.61 -2.31 7.13
C VAL A 511 14.03 -3.73 6.72
N ASP A 512 14.06 -4.67 7.67
CA ASP A 512 14.51 -6.04 7.47
C ASP A 512 13.78 -7.02 8.40
N MET A 513 14.01 -8.32 8.21
CA MET A 513 13.40 -9.36 9.05
C MET A 513 13.79 -9.23 10.53
N ALA A 514 14.98 -8.71 10.82
CA ALA A 514 15.46 -8.53 12.19
C ALA A 514 14.74 -7.37 12.90
N ALA A 515 14.48 -6.26 12.21
CA ALA A 515 13.70 -5.13 12.67
C ALA A 515 12.24 -5.51 12.87
N TYR A 516 11.69 -6.35 11.98
CA TYR A 516 10.37 -6.94 12.15
C TYR A 516 10.27 -7.79 13.42
N ALA A 517 11.24 -8.69 13.65
CA ALA A 517 11.29 -9.50 14.85
C ALA A 517 11.49 -8.66 16.13
N ARG A 518 12.32 -7.61 16.09
CA ARG A 518 12.50 -6.66 17.20
C ARG A 518 11.21 -5.93 17.52
N TYR A 519 10.50 -5.42 16.50
CA TYR A 519 9.20 -4.77 16.69
C TYR A 519 8.22 -5.73 17.36
N CYS A 520 8.05 -6.95 16.82
CA CYS A 520 7.17 -7.96 17.39
C CYS A 520 7.56 -8.34 18.83
N HIS A 521 8.85 -8.36 19.17
CA HIS A 521 9.32 -8.57 20.54
C HIS A 521 8.83 -7.46 21.46
N MET A 522 9.02 -6.20 21.06
CA MET A 522 8.62 -5.05 21.88
C MET A 522 7.11 -5.05 22.13
N VAL A 523 6.28 -5.29 21.11
CA VAL A 523 4.82 -5.14 21.27
C VAL A 523 4.09 -6.41 21.74
N ALA A 524 4.69 -7.60 21.60
CA ALA A 524 4.03 -8.86 21.95
C ALA A 524 4.94 -9.88 22.65
N GLY A 525 6.22 -9.94 22.31
CA GLY A 525 7.19 -10.82 22.98
C GLY A 525 7.34 -10.52 24.47
N LEU A 526 7.41 -9.22 24.82
CA LEU A 526 7.42 -8.73 26.21
C LEU A 526 6.12 -9.08 26.95
N VAL A 527 4.99 -9.14 26.26
CA VAL A 527 3.71 -9.59 26.85
C VAL A 527 3.80 -11.06 27.23
N GLY A 528 4.39 -11.90 26.37
CA GLY A 528 4.72 -13.29 26.68
C GLY A 528 5.56 -13.41 27.95
N GLU A 529 6.67 -12.66 28.05
CA GLU A 529 7.52 -12.60 29.25
C GLU A 529 6.72 -12.17 30.50
N GLY A 530 5.91 -11.12 30.39
CA GLY A 530 5.09 -10.61 31.49
C GLY A 530 4.10 -11.64 32.01
N LEU A 531 3.40 -12.33 31.11
CA LEU A 531 2.46 -13.40 31.46
C LEU A 531 3.19 -14.56 32.15
N THR A 532 4.32 -15.02 31.61
CA THR A 532 5.15 -16.06 32.22
C THR A 532 5.55 -15.68 33.65
N ARG A 533 6.02 -14.44 33.87
CA ARG A 533 6.41 -13.94 35.19
C ARG A 533 5.20 -13.82 36.14
N ALA A 534 4.03 -13.44 35.64
CA ALA A 534 2.81 -13.41 36.44
C ALA A 534 2.39 -14.81 36.91
N PHE A 535 2.49 -15.83 36.05
CA PHE A 535 2.19 -17.22 36.41
C PHE A 535 3.12 -17.73 37.52
N ILE A 536 4.42 -17.46 37.40
CA ILE A 536 5.43 -17.83 38.40
C ILE A 536 5.22 -17.06 39.71
N SER A 537 4.96 -15.75 39.64
CA SER A 537 4.71 -14.91 40.82
C SER A 537 3.49 -15.37 41.61
N ARG A 538 2.46 -15.89 40.94
CA ARG A 538 1.27 -16.47 41.59
C ARG A 538 1.46 -17.94 41.99
N LYS A 539 2.65 -18.51 41.79
CA LYS A 539 3.02 -19.91 42.10
C LYS A 539 2.12 -20.93 41.38
N LEU A 540 1.59 -20.55 40.22
CA LEU A 540 0.77 -21.44 39.38
C LEU A 540 1.64 -22.22 38.39
N GLU A 541 2.86 -21.74 38.13
CA GLU A 541 3.84 -22.42 37.29
C GLU A 541 5.24 -22.31 37.92
N SER A 542 6.14 -23.22 37.57
CA SER A 542 7.55 -23.17 38.00
C SER A 542 8.37 -22.31 37.04
N GLU A 543 9.56 -21.90 37.46
CA GLU A 543 10.49 -21.19 36.58
C GLU A 543 10.93 -22.01 35.35
N ASP A 544 10.68 -23.31 35.31
CA ASP A 544 11.12 -24.18 34.20
C ASP A 544 10.34 -23.91 32.91
N ILE A 545 9.19 -23.24 33.00
CA ILE A 545 8.46 -22.78 31.82
C ILE A 545 9.21 -21.64 31.08
N ALA A 546 10.12 -20.94 31.76
CA ALA A 546 11.00 -19.93 31.19
C ALA A 546 12.24 -20.61 30.56
N GLY A 547 12.03 -21.27 29.42
CA GLY A 547 13.09 -21.98 28.68
C GLY A 547 13.61 -21.22 27.47
N GLN A 548 14.86 -21.51 27.10
CA GLN A 548 15.38 -21.17 25.77
C GLN A 548 14.69 -22.05 24.72
N GLY A 549 14.17 -21.43 23.67
CA GLY A 549 13.62 -22.15 22.52
C GLY A 549 14.71 -22.58 21.54
N GLU A 550 14.31 -23.23 20.46
CA GLU A 550 15.16 -23.45 19.29
C GLU A 550 15.59 -22.09 18.70
N MET A 551 14.72 -21.07 18.79
CA MET A 551 15.02 -19.71 18.34
C MET A 551 15.85 -18.94 19.37
N VAL A 552 16.97 -18.37 18.88
CA VAL A 552 17.85 -17.50 19.67
C VAL A 552 17.57 -16.05 19.31
N TRP A 553 17.04 -15.31 20.28
CA TRP A 553 16.69 -13.90 20.10
C TRP A 553 17.79 -13.01 20.71
N PRO A 554 18.59 -12.30 19.89
CA PRO A 554 19.77 -11.56 20.36
C PRO A 554 19.45 -10.34 21.25
N PHE A 555 18.19 -9.89 21.21
CA PHE A 555 17.66 -8.79 22.01
C PHE A 555 16.97 -9.26 23.30
N CYS A 556 16.80 -10.57 23.51
CA CYS A 556 16.41 -11.11 24.80
C CYS A 556 17.63 -11.13 25.74
N LYS A 557 17.40 -11.02 27.06
CA LYS A 557 18.50 -11.07 28.04
C LYS A 557 19.36 -12.32 27.83
N LYS A 558 20.68 -12.15 27.81
CA LYS A 558 21.65 -13.23 27.56
C LYS A 558 21.67 -14.24 28.71
N PRO A 559 22.01 -15.52 28.46
CA PRO A 559 22.03 -16.59 29.47
C PRO A 559 22.83 -16.29 30.76
N LYS A 560 23.83 -15.40 30.70
CA LYS A 560 24.68 -15.02 31.85
C LYS A 560 24.08 -13.96 32.77
N GLU A 561 23.01 -13.28 32.35
CA GLU A 561 22.36 -12.19 33.11
C GLU A 561 21.00 -12.61 33.69
N CYS A 562 20.59 -13.86 33.46
CA CYS A 562 19.33 -14.45 33.92
C CYS A 562 19.57 -15.90 34.30
N ASP A 563 20.20 -16.19 35.45
CA ASP A 563 20.31 -17.50 36.12
C ASP A 563 20.14 -18.79 35.25
N GLY A 564 20.74 -18.83 34.05
CA GLY A 564 20.59 -19.93 33.08
C GLY A 564 19.23 -20.08 32.35
N LYS A 565 18.26 -19.16 32.51
CA LYS A 565 16.90 -19.25 31.92
C LYS A 565 16.60 -18.04 31.02
N THR A 566 16.72 -18.20 29.71
CA THR A 566 16.31 -17.16 28.73
C THR A 566 14.83 -17.30 28.41
N LEU A 567 14.11 -16.19 28.20
CA LEU A 567 12.67 -16.18 27.87
C LEU A 567 12.38 -16.44 26.38
N GLY A 568 13.20 -17.27 25.73
CA GLY A 568 13.12 -17.53 24.28
C GLY A 568 11.76 -18.10 23.86
N LEU A 569 11.26 -19.10 24.61
CA LEU A 569 9.96 -19.72 24.36
C LEU A 569 8.78 -18.75 24.54
N ALA A 570 8.79 -17.97 25.63
CA ALA A 570 7.75 -16.99 25.93
C ALA A 570 7.72 -15.87 24.87
N ASN A 571 8.89 -15.45 24.39
CA ASN A 571 8.99 -14.51 23.29
C ASN A 571 8.37 -15.08 22.00
N SER A 572 8.72 -16.31 21.62
CA SER A 572 8.17 -16.98 20.43
C SER A 572 6.63 -17.10 20.49
N MET A 573 6.04 -17.34 21.67
CA MET A 573 4.59 -17.31 21.86
C MET A 573 3.96 -15.96 21.50
N GLY A 574 4.58 -14.85 21.92
CA GLY A 574 4.13 -13.49 21.60
C GLY A 574 4.32 -13.14 20.11
N LEU A 575 5.50 -13.43 19.57
CA LEU A 575 5.82 -13.20 18.16
C LEU A 575 4.87 -13.96 17.22
N PHE A 576 4.49 -15.20 17.55
CA PHE A 576 3.59 -15.98 16.69
C PHE A 576 2.21 -15.32 16.55
N LEU A 577 1.66 -14.81 17.66
CA LEU A 577 0.40 -14.08 17.65
C LEU A 577 0.53 -12.77 16.87
N GLN A 578 1.62 -12.02 17.12
CA GLN A 578 1.81 -10.70 16.50
C GLN A 578 2.03 -10.80 14.99
N LYS A 579 2.90 -11.70 14.54
CA LYS A 579 3.13 -11.93 13.11
C LYS A 579 1.83 -12.39 12.42
N THR A 580 1.03 -13.22 13.09
CA THR A 580 -0.27 -13.64 12.55
C THR A 580 -1.24 -12.46 12.37
N ASN A 581 -1.31 -11.55 13.34
CA ASN A 581 -2.16 -10.35 13.23
C ASN A 581 -1.66 -9.42 12.11
N ILE A 582 -0.36 -9.12 12.08
CA ILE A 582 0.25 -8.27 11.04
C ILE A 582 0.04 -8.84 9.62
N ILE A 583 0.08 -10.17 9.47
CA ILE A 583 -0.20 -10.82 8.18
C ILE A 583 -1.67 -10.66 7.81
N ARG A 584 -2.60 -10.88 8.75
CA ARG A 584 -4.04 -10.82 8.53
C ARG A 584 -4.52 -9.39 8.23
N ASP A 585 -3.98 -8.41 8.94
CA ASP A 585 -4.48 -7.03 8.97
C ASP A 585 -3.76 -6.11 7.98
N TYR A 586 -2.97 -6.67 7.06
CA TYR A 586 -2.18 -5.94 6.05
C TYR A 586 -2.91 -4.73 5.42
N LEU A 587 -4.12 -4.93 4.89
CA LEU A 587 -4.86 -3.85 4.23
C LEU A 587 -5.36 -2.80 5.22
N GLU A 588 -5.78 -3.23 6.41
CA GLU A 588 -6.26 -2.34 7.47
C GLU A 588 -5.12 -1.43 7.95
N ASP A 589 -3.96 -2.02 8.26
CA ASP A 589 -2.76 -1.29 8.64
C ASP A 589 -2.38 -0.28 7.55
N TYR A 590 -2.34 -0.72 6.29
CA TYR A 590 -1.94 0.12 5.17
C TYR A 590 -2.88 1.32 4.95
N VAL A 591 -4.20 1.11 5.07
CA VAL A 591 -5.22 2.17 4.97
C VAL A 591 -5.12 3.16 6.13
N ASP A 592 -4.77 2.70 7.32
CA ASP A 592 -4.53 3.54 8.50
C ASP A 592 -3.11 4.13 8.55
N ALA A 593 -2.40 4.14 7.42
CA ALA A 593 -1.07 4.70 7.26
C ALA A 593 0.02 4.05 8.13
N ARG A 594 -0.21 2.81 8.55
CA ARG A 594 0.76 1.95 9.23
C ARG A 594 1.27 0.89 8.25
N ALA A 595 2.51 0.46 8.40
CA ALA A 595 2.98 -0.73 7.71
C ALA A 595 4.04 -1.43 8.55
N PHE A 596 3.95 -2.76 8.59
CA PHE A 596 4.82 -3.59 9.43
C PHE A 596 5.56 -4.67 8.64
N TRP A 597 5.04 -5.06 7.47
CA TRP A 597 5.65 -6.09 6.63
C TRP A 597 7.10 -5.70 6.26
N PRO A 598 8.08 -6.58 6.47
CA PRO A 598 9.49 -6.22 6.29
C PRO A 598 9.86 -6.00 4.82
N GLN A 599 10.53 -4.90 4.53
CA GLN A 599 11.00 -4.51 3.19
C GLN A 599 11.84 -5.59 2.54
N GLU A 600 12.74 -6.20 3.31
CA GLU A 600 13.53 -7.34 2.84
C GLU A 600 12.68 -8.52 2.34
N ALA A 601 11.48 -8.74 2.90
CA ALA A 601 10.59 -9.80 2.43
C ALA A 601 9.80 -9.36 1.21
N TRP A 602 9.07 -8.24 1.29
CA TRP A 602 8.13 -7.87 0.23
C TRP A 602 8.81 -7.36 -1.03
N LYS A 603 10.00 -6.74 -0.95
CA LYS A 603 10.78 -6.33 -2.14
C LYS A 603 11.25 -7.51 -3.00
N LYS A 604 11.27 -8.74 -2.47
CA LYS A 604 11.56 -9.95 -3.25
C LYS A 604 10.44 -10.29 -4.23
N PHE A 605 9.23 -9.76 -4.01
CA PHE A 605 8.03 -10.14 -4.75
C PHE A 605 7.36 -8.94 -5.44
N ALA A 606 7.39 -7.76 -4.81
CA ALA A 606 6.89 -6.52 -5.40
C ALA A 606 7.71 -6.15 -6.65
N ARG A 607 7.04 -5.62 -7.67
CA ARG A 607 7.69 -5.14 -8.91
C ARG A 607 8.12 -3.69 -8.78
N THR A 608 7.55 -2.99 -7.81
CA THR A 608 7.84 -1.61 -7.43
C THR A 608 8.53 -1.58 -6.07
N SER A 609 9.08 -0.42 -5.70
CA SER A 609 9.63 -0.18 -4.37
C SER A 609 8.56 0.25 -3.36
N GLU A 610 7.30 -0.16 -3.54
CA GLU A 610 6.19 0.17 -2.63
C GLU A 610 5.45 -1.07 -2.11
N LEU A 611 5.24 -1.13 -0.80
CA LEU A 611 4.46 -2.18 -0.16
C LEU A 611 2.99 -2.19 -0.62
N GLY A 612 2.43 -1.02 -0.93
CA GLY A 612 1.04 -0.85 -1.36
C GLY A 612 0.72 -1.49 -2.71
N GLU A 613 1.73 -1.87 -3.50
CA GLU A 613 1.53 -2.65 -4.73
C GLU A 613 0.79 -3.95 -4.46
N LEU A 614 1.04 -4.60 -3.32
CA LEU A 614 0.46 -5.91 -3.04
C LEU A 614 -1.07 -5.87 -2.90
N ALA A 615 -1.63 -4.70 -2.59
CA ALA A 615 -3.07 -4.43 -2.52
C ALA A 615 -3.71 -4.06 -3.87
N ARG A 616 -2.91 -3.84 -4.93
CA ARG A 616 -3.46 -3.37 -6.21
C ARG A 616 -4.26 -4.49 -6.88
N PRO A 617 -5.41 -4.17 -7.53
CA PRO A 617 -6.20 -5.10 -8.32
C PRO A 617 -5.39 -6.00 -9.27
N THR A 618 -4.31 -5.42 -9.80
CA THR A 618 -3.43 -6.00 -10.82
C THR A 618 -2.45 -7.01 -10.26
N ALA A 619 -2.19 -6.93 -8.95
CA ALA A 619 -1.42 -7.89 -8.20
C ALA A 619 -2.26 -9.10 -7.77
N PHE A 620 -3.57 -9.17 -8.08
CA PHE A 620 -4.43 -10.34 -7.81
C PHE A 620 -4.57 -11.33 -8.98
N GLY A 621 -3.88 -11.10 -10.09
CA GLY A 621 -3.75 -12.10 -11.16
C GLY A 621 -5.10 -12.38 -11.80
N ALA A 622 -5.55 -11.47 -12.66
CA ALA A 622 -6.76 -11.71 -13.43
C ALA A 622 -6.57 -12.95 -14.33
N GLY A 623 -7.54 -13.88 -14.27
CA GLY A 623 -7.61 -15.03 -15.18
C GLY A 623 -7.57 -16.43 -14.54
N LEU A 624 -7.55 -16.58 -13.21
CA LEU A 624 -7.76 -17.90 -12.57
C LEU A 624 -9.25 -18.13 -12.29
N GLU A 625 -9.81 -19.25 -12.78
CA GLU A 625 -11.21 -19.68 -12.57
C GLU A 625 -11.66 -19.68 -11.09
N ARG A 626 -10.70 -19.70 -10.14
CA ARG A 626 -10.94 -19.82 -8.71
C ARG A 626 -11.37 -18.51 -8.03
N TYR A 627 -11.14 -17.33 -8.64
CA TYR A 627 -11.41 -16.02 -8.00
C TYR A 627 -12.03 -15.00 -8.97
N PRO A 628 -13.32 -15.16 -9.35
CA PRO A 628 -13.97 -14.35 -10.39
C PRO A 628 -14.26 -12.88 -10.03
N PHE A 629 -14.02 -12.45 -8.78
CA PHE A 629 -14.34 -11.10 -8.30
C PHE A 629 -13.11 -10.21 -8.03
N ALA A 630 -11.89 -10.67 -8.37
CA ALA A 630 -10.65 -10.03 -7.93
C ALA A 630 -10.16 -8.89 -8.84
N PHE A 631 -10.78 -8.67 -10.00
CA PHE A 631 -10.29 -7.72 -11.00
C PHE A 631 -11.42 -7.12 -11.85
N ASP A 632 -11.60 -5.81 -11.80
CA ASP A 632 -12.33 -5.03 -12.82
C ASP A 632 -11.29 -4.29 -13.67
N ALA A 633 -11.07 -4.76 -14.89
CA ALA A 633 -10.09 -4.23 -15.84
C ALA A 633 -10.31 -2.75 -16.18
N ASN A 634 -11.55 -2.26 -16.02
CA ASN A 634 -11.91 -0.87 -16.30
C ASN A 634 -11.52 0.06 -15.14
N SER A 635 -11.35 -0.47 -13.93
CA SER A 635 -11.01 0.29 -12.72
C SER A 635 -9.50 0.45 -12.47
N ASP A 636 -8.66 -0.39 -13.10
CA ASP A 636 -7.19 -0.29 -13.07
C ASP A 636 -6.57 -0.67 -14.43
N PRO A 637 -6.61 0.25 -15.42
CA PRO A 637 -6.06 0.01 -16.77
C PRO A 637 -4.55 -0.27 -16.77
N GLN A 638 -3.84 0.24 -15.75
CA GLN A 638 -2.38 0.19 -15.68
C GLN A 638 -1.84 -1.20 -15.36
N GLY A 639 -2.61 -2.08 -14.74
CA GLY A 639 -2.21 -3.49 -14.67
C GLY A 639 -3.15 -4.48 -15.34
N ALA A 640 -4.19 -4.02 -16.04
CA ALA A 640 -4.76 -4.79 -17.15
C ALA A 640 -3.70 -5.11 -18.24
N SER A 641 -2.74 -4.21 -18.46
CA SER A 641 -1.61 -4.41 -19.38
C SER A 641 -0.48 -5.29 -18.82
N ILE A 642 -0.47 -5.53 -17.51
CA ILE A 642 0.55 -6.30 -16.78
C ILE A 642 0.07 -7.73 -16.47
N VAL A 643 -1.26 -7.98 -16.52
CA VAL A 643 -1.87 -9.31 -16.40
C VAL A 643 -1.59 -10.10 -17.68
N GLY A 644 -0.41 -10.71 -17.71
CA GLY A 644 -0.06 -11.76 -18.66
C GLY A 644 -0.80 -13.04 -18.32
N LYS A 645 -1.58 -13.55 -19.28
CA LYS A 645 -2.02 -14.94 -19.46
C LYS A 645 -1.48 -15.94 -18.40
N GLY A 646 -2.23 -16.12 -17.30
CA GLY A 646 -2.24 -17.37 -16.51
C GLY A 646 -1.07 -17.67 -15.55
N ALA A 647 -0.61 -16.72 -14.72
CA ALA A 647 0.34 -17.03 -13.63
C ALA A 647 -0.06 -16.44 -12.27
N ARG A 648 0.28 -17.18 -11.20
CA ARG A 648 0.07 -16.81 -9.78
C ARG A 648 0.71 -15.46 -9.43
N THR A 649 0.09 -14.76 -8.49
CA THR A 649 0.40 -13.37 -8.14
C THR A 649 1.63 -13.19 -7.26
N SER A 650 2.41 -12.13 -7.50
CA SER A 650 3.49 -11.67 -6.61
C SER A 650 3.02 -11.44 -5.17
N SER A 651 1.84 -10.87 -4.96
CA SER A 651 1.27 -10.61 -3.63
C SER A 651 1.12 -11.89 -2.81
N VAL A 652 0.46 -12.90 -3.38
CA VAL A 652 0.23 -14.17 -2.66
C VAL A 652 1.54 -14.93 -2.43
N ASN A 653 2.53 -14.82 -3.31
CA ASN A 653 3.88 -15.36 -3.06
C ASN A 653 4.52 -14.72 -1.81
N CYS A 654 4.39 -13.40 -1.66
CA CYS A 654 4.89 -12.67 -0.48
C CYS A 654 4.15 -13.07 0.80
N LEU A 655 2.82 -13.14 0.74
CA LEU A 655 1.99 -13.61 1.84
C LEU A 655 2.41 -15.00 2.31
N ASN A 656 2.64 -15.92 1.38
CA ASN A 656 3.06 -17.28 1.70
C ASN A 656 4.45 -17.33 2.35
N PHE A 657 5.38 -16.47 1.91
CA PHE A 657 6.68 -16.32 2.57
C PHE A 657 6.53 -15.89 4.03
N LEU A 658 5.70 -14.88 4.31
CA LEU A 658 5.48 -14.39 5.68
C LEU A 658 4.71 -15.39 6.54
N VAL A 659 3.76 -16.14 5.97
CA VAL A 659 3.10 -17.25 6.66
C VAL A 659 4.14 -18.31 7.06
N ALA A 660 5.06 -18.68 6.16
CA ALA A 660 6.12 -19.63 6.49
C ALA A 660 7.04 -19.12 7.61
N ASP A 661 7.43 -17.84 7.56
CA ASP A 661 8.21 -17.17 8.62
C ASP A 661 7.48 -17.15 9.98
N ALA A 662 6.15 -17.03 10.00
CA ALA A 662 5.37 -17.17 11.23
C ALA A 662 5.33 -18.63 11.72
N LEU A 663 5.18 -19.61 10.82
CA LEU A 663 5.12 -21.04 11.17
C LEU A 663 6.41 -21.56 11.82
N GLU A 664 7.56 -20.96 11.52
CA GLU A 664 8.85 -21.30 12.16
C GLU A 664 8.86 -21.07 13.68
N LEU A 665 7.93 -20.28 14.23
CA LEU A 665 7.79 -20.03 15.67
C LEU A 665 6.99 -21.11 16.41
N VAL A 666 6.27 -21.97 15.67
CA VAL A 666 5.36 -22.96 16.25
C VAL A 666 6.06 -24.02 17.10
N PRO A 667 7.25 -24.55 16.74
CA PRO A 667 7.97 -25.50 17.60
C PRO A 667 8.19 -24.96 19.03
N ASP A 668 8.64 -23.72 19.14
CA ASP A 668 8.82 -23.04 20.44
C ASP A 668 7.47 -22.83 21.15
N ALA A 669 6.42 -22.44 20.43
CA ALA A 669 5.09 -22.29 21.04
C ALA A 669 4.56 -23.62 21.61
N LEU A 670 4.76 -24.74 20.90
CA LEU A 670 4.39 -26.07 21.37
C LEU A 670 5.24 -26.52 22.56
N ALA A 671 6.54 -26.21 22.57
CA ALA A 671 7.43 -26.48 23.69
C ALA A 671 7.02 -25.69 24.94
N TYR A 672 6.71 -24.39 24.80
CA TYR A 672 6.19 -23.56 25.89
C TYR A 672 4.91 -24.16 26.48
N LEU A 673 3.93 -24.49 25.64
CA LEU A 673 2.66 -25.09 26.06
C LEU A 673 2.87 -26.46 26.73
N GLY A 674 3.86 -27.24 26.31
CA GLY A 674 4.20 -28.53 26.93
C GLY A 674 4.81 -28.42 28.33
N ASN A 675 5.33 -27.25 28.68
CA ASN A 675 5.92 -27.03 30.00
C ASN A 675 4.88 -26.59 31.05
N LEU A 676 3.75 -26.02 30.63
CA LEU A 676 2.67 -25.58 31.53
C LEU A 676 2.03 -26.76 32.28
N LYS A 677 1.79 -26.57 33.57
CA LYS A 677 1.24 -27.60 34.47
C LYS A 677 -0.18 -27.30 34.92
N THR A 678 -0.54 -26.02 35.06
CA THR A 678 -1.86 -25.62 35.50
C THR A 678 -2.84 -25.61 34.32
N PRO A 679 -3.92 -26.42 34.35
CA PRO A 679 -4.85 -26.55 33.22
C PRO A 679 -5.46 -25.23 32.75
N GLU A 680 -5.86 -24.35 33.67
CA GLU A 680 -6.45 -23.05 33.33
C GLU A 680 -5.43 -22.11 32.67
N VAL A 681 -4.16 -22.14 33.12
CA VAL A 681 -3.06 -21.38 32.50
C VAL A 681 -2.72 -21.95 31.12
N PHE A 682 -2.67 -23.28 31.00
CA PHE A 682 -2.51 -23.97 29.73
C PHE A 682 -3.58 -23.54 28.73
N GLN A 683 -4.85 -23.63 29.10
CA GLN A 683 -5.96 -23.30 28.20
C GLN A 683 -5.94 -21.82 27.80
N PHE A 684 -5.62 -20.92 28.76
CA PHE A 684 -5.44 -19.50 28.49
C PHE A 684 -4.36 -19.23 27.44
N CYS A 685 -3.23 -19.93 27.53
CA CYS A 685 -2.13 -19.81 26.58
C CYS A 685 -2.41 -20.52 25.25
N ALA A 686 -3.07 -21.68 25.28
CA ALA A 686 -3.26 -22.54 24.11
C ALA A 686 -4.29 -22.01 23.12
N ILE A 687 -5.41 -21.46 23.60
CA ILE A 687 -6.51 -20.98 22.74
C ILE A 687 -6.02 -19.94 21.74
N PRO A 688 -5.33 -18.85 22.12
CA PRO A 688 -4.81 -17.86 21.17
C PRO A 688 -3.85 -18.48 20.13
N GLN A 689 -3.01 -19.43 20.52
CA GLN A 689 -2.02 -20.06 19.63
C GLN A 689 -2.70 -20.93 18.57
N VAL A 690 -3.69 -21.74 18.97
CA VAL A 690 -4.47 -22.56 18.03
C VAL A 690 -5.30 -21.67 17.08
N MET A 691 -5.84 -20.56 17.59
CA MET A 691 -6.56 -19.56 16.79
C MET A 691 -5.63 -18.87 15.79
N ALA A 692 -4.38 -18.63 16.16
CA ALA A 692 -3.38 -18.02 15.29
C ALA A 692 -3.02 -18.94 14.12
N ILE A 693 -2.71 -20.22 14.34
CA ILE A 693 -2.44 -21.14 13.21
C ILE A 693 -3.68 -21.35 12.32
N ALA A 694 -4.89 -21.34 12.89
CA ALA A 694 -6.12 -21.41 12.09
C ALA A 694 -6.33 -20.15 11.23
N THR A 695 -5.91 -18.99 11.74
CA THR A 695 -5.92 -17.72 11.01
C THR A 695 -4.86 -17.74 9.90
N LEU A 696 -3.64 -18.19 10.19
CA LEU A 696 -2.60 -18.37 9.18
C LEU A 696 -3.03 -19.34 8.07
N GLU A 697 -3.67 -20.46 8.40
CA GLU A 697 -4.22 -21.38 7.38
C GLU A 697 -5.30 -20.73 6.52
N SER A 698 -6.12 -19.84 7.11
CA SER A 698 -7.13 -19.09 6.36
C SER A 698 -6.54 -17.99 5.48
N CYS A 699 -5.41 -17.40 5.89
CA CYS A 699 -4.68 -16.38 5.11
C CYS A 699 -3.77 -17.02 4.05
N PHE A 700 -3.23 -18.20 4.31
CA PHE A 700 -2.32 -18.90 3.41
C PHE A 700 -2.94 -19.07 2.02
N ASP A 701 -2.18 -18.71 0.98
CA ASP A 701 -2.61 -18.76 -0.43
C ASP A 701 -4.00 -18.13 -0.66
N ASN A 702 -4.31 -17.03 0.05
CA ASN A 702 -5.61 -16.38 0.00
C ASN A 702 -5.49 -14.89 -0.40
N PRO A 703 -5.91 -14.51 -1.62
CA PRO A 703 -5.84 -13.12 -2.08
C PRO A 703 -6.77 -12.17 -1.31
N GLN A 704 -7.73 -12.69 -0.54
CA GLN A 704 -8.65 -11.87 0.26
C GLN A 704 -7.93 -11.00 1.30
N VAL A 705 -6.73 -11.38 1.74
CA VAL A 705 -5.90 -10.61 2.69
C VAL A 705 -5.62 -9.19 2.19
N PHE A 706 -5.49 -8.98 0.87
CA PHE A 706 -5.20 -7.65 0.34
C PHE A 706 -6.43 -6.89 -0.16
N THR A 707 -7.63 -7.46 0.00
CA THR A 707 -8.91 -6.78 -0.28
C THR A 707 -9.75 -6.59 0.98
N GLY A 708 -9.33 -7.16 2.10
CA GLY A 708 -10.00 -7.02 3.38
C GLY A 708 -9.43 -7.89 4.48
N VAL A 709 -10.09 -7.88 5.63
CA VAL A 709 -9.65 -8.66 6.79
C VAL A 709 -10.25 -10.07 6.73
N VAL A 710 -9.38 -11.07 6.62
CA VAL A 710 -9.77 -12.49 6.63
C VAL A 710 -10.03 -12.95 8.06
N LYS A 711 -11.24 -13.46 8.34
CA LYS A 711 -11.62 -13.93 9.69
C LYS A 711 -12.02 -15.40 9.67
N ILE A 712 -11.54 -16.15 10.66
CA ILE A 712 -12.01 -17.52 10.90
C ILE A 712 -13.51 -17.53 11.24
N ARG A 713 -14.20 -18.62 10.88
CA ARG A 713 -15.62 -18.81 11.21
C ARG A 713 -15.81 -18.82 12.72
N LYS A 714 -16.91 -18.22 13.19
CA LYS A 714 -17.27 -18.23 14.63
C LYS A 714 -17.48 -19.65 15.16
N GLY A 715 -18.04 -20.55 14.34
CA GLY A 715 -18.19 -21.96 14.69
C GLY A 715 -16.85 -22.69 14.83
N LEU A 716 -15.91 -22.44 13.90
CA LEU A 716 -14.53 -22.93 14.04
C LEU A 716 -13.88 -22.38 15.31
N ALA A 717 -13.96 -21.07 15.57
CA ALA A 717 -13.44 -20.46 16.78
C ALA A 717 -13.98 -21.13 18.06
N ALA A 718 -15.29 -21.36 18.13
CA ALA A 718 -15.93 -22.07 19.23
C ALA A 718 -15.39 -23.50 19.38
N ARG A 719 -15.22 -24.20 18.25
CA ARG A 719 -14.68 -25.56 18.25
C ARG A 719 -13.22 -25.61 18.72
N LEU A 720 -12.38 -24.69 18.26
CA LEU A 720 -10.98 -24.58 18.68
C LEU A 720 -10.88 -24.29 20.18
N MET A 721 -11.74 -23.43 20.72
CA MET A 721 -11.79 -23.14 22.16
C MET A 721 -12.08 -24.39 23.00
N ILE A 722 -13.03 -25.22 22.57
CA ILE A 722 -13.39 -26.47 23.27
C ILE A 722 -12.27 -27.51 23.13
N ASP A 723 -11.76 -27.70 21.92
CA ASP A 723 -10.78 -28.76 21.64
C ASP A 723 -9.38 -28.44 22.19
N SER A 724 -9.09 -27.18 22.56
CA SER A 724 -7.78 -26.77 23.08
C SER A 724 -7.67 -26.85 24.62
N ALA A 725 -8.50 -27.68 25.25
CA ALA A 725 -8.47 -27.88 26.71
C ALA A 725 -7.23 -28.65 27.20
N ASP A 726 -6.59 -29.43 26.34
CA ASP A 726 -5.38 -30.19 26.66
C ASP A 726 -4.38 -30.22 25.49
N GLN A 727 -3.19 -30.77 25.76
CA GLN A 727 -2.12 -30.80 24.78
C GLN A 727 -2.40 -31.73 23.59
N ASN A 728 -3.23 -32.76 23.74
CA ASN A 728 -3.58 -33.66 22.65
C ASN A 728 -4.46 -32.95 21.62
N GLY A 729 -5.44 -32.19 22.08
CA GLY A 729 -6.31 -31.39 21.21
C GLY A 729 -5.56 -30.25 20.52
N VAL A 730 -4.65 -29.57 21.22
CA VAL A 730 -3.73 -28.60 20.61
C VAL A 730 -2.90 -29.25 19.50
N HIS A 731 -2.21 -30.35 19.80
CA HIS A 731 -1.39 -31.06 18.80
C HIS A 731 -2.24 -31.53 17.61
N PHE A 732 -3.47 -32.01 17.84
CA PHE A 732 -4.38 -32.37 16.76
C PHE A 732 -4.65 -31.21 15.79
N TRP A 733 -4.98 -30.02 16.30
CA TRP A 733 -5.29 -28.86 15.46
C TRP A 733 -4.06 -28.33 14.73
N PHE A 734 -2.91 -28.23 15.41
CA PHE A 734 -1.65 -27.86 14.76
C PHE A 734 -1.29 -28.83 13.64
N ASN A 735 -1.36 -30.15 13.90
CA ASN A 735 -1.09 -31.19 12.91
C ASN A 735 -2.04 -31.10 11.69
N LYS A 736 -3.34 -30.97 11.97
CA LYS A 736 -4.39 -30.92 10.94
C LYS A 736 -4.25 -29.69 10.05
N LEU A 737 -3.97 -28.52 10.63
CA LEU A 737 -3.83 -27.26 9.89
C LEU A 737 -2.51 -27.20 9.13
N ALA A 738 -1.40 -27.68 9.71
CA ALA A 738 -0.12 -27.81 9.01
C ALA A 738 -0.23 -28.76 7.80
N LYS A 739 -0.89 -29.92 7.94
CA LYS A 739 -1.19 -30.82 6.81
C LYS A 739 -2.00 -30.12 5.72
N ARG A 740 -2.97 -29.29 6.09
CA ARG A 740 -3.76 -28.50 5.12
C ARG A 740 -2.91 -27.49 4.37
N ILE A 741 -2.03 -26.77 5.07
CA ILE A 741 -1.09 -25.83 4.44
C ILE A 741 -0.25 -26.57 3.40
N ILE A 742 0.39 -27.70 3.75
CA ILE A 742 1.16 -28.52 2.81
C ILE A 742 0.32 -28.93 1.59
N THR A 743 -0.89 -29.45 1.80
CA THR A 743 -1.76 -29.88 0.69
C THR A 743 -2.21 -28.74 -0.21
N ARG A 744 -2.23 -27.51 0.31
CA ARG A 744 -2.60 -26.29 -0.43
C ARG A 744 -1.39 -25.58 -1.03
N THR A 745 -0.15 -25.97 -0.68
CA THR A 745 1.06 -25.33 -1.18
C THR A 745 1.17 -25.51 -2.70
N PRO A 746 1.17 -24.42 -3.47
CA PRO A 746 1.32 -24.51 -4.92
C PRO A 746 2.69 -25.07 -5.30
N PRO A 747 2.78 -25.91 -6.35
CA PRO A 747 4.04 -26.55 -6.75
C PRO A 747 5.09 -25.54 -7.25
N ASP A 748 4.64 -24.40 -7.77
CA ASP A 748 5.39 -23.28 -8.33
C ASP A 748 5.62 -22.14 -7.32
N ASP A 749 5.22 -22.30 -6.05
CA ASP A 749 5.45 -21.28 -5.02
C ASP A 749 6.97 -21.10 -4.77
N PRO A 750 7.53 -19.89 -4.90
CA PRO A 750 8.97 -19.64 -4.70
C PRO A 750 9.44 -19.93 -3.26
N SER A 751 8.53 -19.91 -2.29
CA SER A 751 8.77 -20.21 -0.89
C SER A 751 8.39 -21.65 -0.51
N LYS A 752 8.04 -22.52 -1.47
CA LYS A 752 7.59 -23.91 -1.25
C LYS A 752 8.48 -24.67 -0.27
N THR A 753 9.80 -24.63 -0.46
CA THR A 753 10.75 -25.34 0.41
C THR A 753 10.65 -24.87 1.87
N LYS A 754 10.57 -23.54 2.09
CA LYS A 754 10.43 -22.96 3.43
C LYS A 754 9.06 -23.32 4.06
N ILE A 755 7.98 -23.21 3.29
CA ILE A 755 6.62 -23.54 3.73
C ILE A 755 6.53 -25.01 4.16
N VAL A 756 6.99 -25.92 3.29
CA VAL A 756 6.94 -27.36 3.53
C VAL A 756 7.81 -27.73 4.73
N ALA A 757 9.05 -27.23 4.81
CA ALA A 757 9.92 -27.51 5.95
C ALA A 757 9.32 -27.07 7.29
N ALA A 758 8.77 -25.85 7.37
CA ALA A 758 8.13 -25.35 8.58
C ALA A 758 6.89 -26.19 8.95
N ALA A 759 6.04 -26.53 7.99
CA ALA A 759 4.83 -27.31 8.25
C ALA A 759 5.12 -28.79 8.58
N GLU A 760 6.12 -29.41 7.94
CA GLU A 760 6.57 -30.77 8.25
C GLU A 760 7.12 -30.86 9.67
N ARG A 761 7.92 -29.87 10.08
CA ARG A 761 8.41 -29.79 11.46
C ARG A 761 7.28 -29.77 12.48
N ILE A 762 6.21 -29.00 12.22
CA ILE A 762 5.01 -28.98 13.07
C ILE A 762 4.34 -30.35 13.10
N ILE A 763 4.22 -31.01 11.94
CA ILE A 763 3.62 -32.35 11.84
C ILE A 763 4.42 -33.35 12.67
N GLU A 764 5.74 -33.40 12.53
CA GLU A 764 6.62 -34.29 13.29
C GLU A 764 6.42 -34.17 14.80
N LEU A 765 6.40 -32.93 15.31
CA LEU A 765 6.23 -32.64 16.74
C LEU A 765 4.83 -33.01 17.27
N THR A 766 3.83 -33.04 16.38
CA THR A 766 2.43 -33.19 16.76
C THR A 766 1.82 -34.56 16.46
N ASP A 767 2.41 -35.35 15.58
CA ASP A 767 1.76 -36.50 14.95
C ASP A 767 1.35 -37.61 15.94
N VAL A 768 2.19 -37.90 16.94
CA VAL A 768 1.88 -38.93 17.96
C VAL A 768 0.64 -38.54 18.78
N LYS A 769 0.64 -37.35 19.38
CA LYS A 769 -0.48 -36.87 20.21
C LYS A 769 -1.74 -36.62 19.36
N ALA A 770 -1.60 -36.15 18.13
CA ALA A 770 -2.72 -35.98 17.19
C ALA A 770 -3.41 -37.31 16.87
N ARG A 771 -2.65 -38.41 16.68
CA ARG A 771 -3.21 -39.75 16.46
C ARG A 771 -3.98 -40.26 17.69
N LEU A 772 -3.42 -40.09 18.90
CA LEU A 772 -4.07 -40.46 20.16
C LEU A 772 -5.38 -39.69 20.40
N TRP A 773 -5.40 -38.39 20.08
CA TRP A 773 -6.62 -37.60 20.21
C TRP A 773 -7.70 -38.09 19.24
N LYS A 774 -7.33 -38.34 17.97
CA LYS A 774 -8.29 -38.80 16.95
C LYS A 774 -8.94 -40.13 17.32
N THR A 775 -8.18 -41.09 17.87
CA THR A 775 -8.72 -42.38 18.32
C THR A 775 -9.67 -42.20 19.52
N SER A 776 -9.27 -41.39 20.51
CA SER A 776 -10.12 -41.08 21.67
C SER A 776 -11.40 -40.34 21.29
N PHE A 777 -11.30 -39.36 20.39
CA PHE A 777 -12.42 -38.59 19.87
C PHE A 777 -13.42 -39.47 19.12
N LEU A 778 -12.93 -40.35 18.23
CA LEU A 778 -13.77 -41.30 17.50
C LEU A 778 -14.43 -42.32 18.42
N ALA A 779 -13.72 -42.81 19.44
CA ALA A 779 -14.30 -43.73 20.42
C ALA A 779 -15.44 -43.07 21.23
N SER A 780 -15.21 -41.87 21.74
CA SER A 780 -16.21 -41.13 22.53
C SER A 780 -17.42 -40.68 21.70
N HIS A 781 -17.21 -40.19 20.47
CA HIS A 781 -18.31 -39.77 19.60
C HIS A 781 -19.02 -40.95 18.92
N GLY A 782 -18.32 -42.07 18.69
CA GLY A 782 -18.92 -43.32 18.24
C GLY A 782 -19.91 -43.88 19.27
N VAL A 783 -19.53 -43.85 20.56
CA VAL A 783 -20.43 -44.24 21.66
C VAL A 783 -21.64 -43.30 21.73
N ILE A 784 -21.45 -41.98 21.62
CA ILE A 784 -22.56 -41.01 21.62
C ILE A 784 -23.48 -41.20 20.40
N ALA A 785 -22.93 -41.44 19.21
CA ALA A 785 -23.71 -41.69 18.01
C ALA A 785 -24.54 -42.98 18.14
N ILE A 786 -23.96 -44.05 18.70
CA ILE A 786 -24.67 -45.30 19.00
C ILE A 786 -25.79 -45.06 20.03
N LEU A 787 -25.52 -44.30 21.09
CA LEU A 787 -26.51 -43.94 22.10
C LEU A 787 -27.65 -43.07 21.53
N ALA A 788 -27.33 -42.11 20.66
CA ALA A 788 -28.32 -41.27 19.99
C ALA A 788 -29.17 -42.08 19.00
N LEU A 789 -28.57 -43.03 18.29
CA LEU A 789 -29.29 -43.95 17.40
C LEU A 789 -30.21 -44.88 18.20
N MET A 790 -29.72 -45.42 19.33
CA MET A 790 -30.54 -46.22 20.25
C MET A 790 -31.70 -45.40 20.82
N LEU A 791 -31.47 -44.15 21.23
CA LEU A 791 -32.52 -43.25 21.71
C LEU A 791 -33.54 -42.93 20.62
N ALA A 792 -33.10 -42.65 19.39
CA ALA A 792 -33.98 -42.43 18.25
C ALA A 792 -34.82 -43.67 17.92
N CYS A 793 -34.24 -44.88 17.99
CA CYS A 793 -34.97 -46.14 17.84
C CYS A 793 -35.98 -46.36 18.98
N ILE A 794 -35.63 -46.03 20.23
CA ILE A 794 -36.54 -46.11 21.38
C ILE A 794 -37.70 -45.13 21.21
N VAL A 795 -37.43 -43.88 20.82
CA VAL A 795 -38.46 -42.86 20.57
C VAL A 795 -39.36 -43.27 19.40
N ALA A 796 -38.80 -43.78 18.31
CA ALA A 796 -39.58 -44.30 17.19
C ALA A 796 -40.46 -45.50 17.59
N PHE A 797 -39.94 -46.40 18.43
CA PHE A 797 -40.70 -47.53 18.98
C PHE A 797 -41.83 -47.08 19.92
N LEU A 798 -41.59 -46.05 20.73
CA LEU A 798 -42.59 -45.46 21.63
C LEU A 798 -43.66 -44.64 20.90
N LEU A 799 -43.34 -44.01 19.76
CA LEU A 799 -44.28 -43.29 18.91
C LEU A 799 -45.09 -44.22 17.98
N ALA A 800 -44.60 -45.43 17.73
CA ALA A 800 -45.28 -46.45 16.92
C ALA A 800 -46.22 -47.37 17.74
N ARG A 801 -46.22 -47.24 19.06
CA ARG A 801 -47.21 -47.82 19.99
C ARG A 801 -48.22 -46.75 20.37
#